data_AF-A0A7Y1Y2T6-F1
#
_entry.id   AF-A0A7Y1Y2T6-F1
#
_cell.length_a   1.000
_cell.length_b   1.000
_cell.length_c   1.000
_cell.angle_alpha   90.00
_cell.angle_beta   90.00
_cell.angle_gamma   90.00
#
_symmetry.space_group_name_H-M   'P 1'
#
loop_
_entity.id
_entity.type
_entity.pdbx_description
1 polymer ?
#
loop_
_entity_poly.entity_id
_entity_poly.type
_entity_poly.pdbx_seq_one_letter_code
_entity_poly.pdbx_strand_id
1 'polypeptide(L)'
;IEATGGYSVKALIDALYRQNGLSLYCNVHTLNNGAGEIWAFFEEFDGAVALGAAETAAYESPDPVAPLPAGEALRRDVARFLTQTTWGPRMVDIDALYNEITTNPAYDAGGGTFDQQAAYQQWMTDQLALDQTRLYDLVWALDEYEFHGHRYAHGSNAEDAQGPTSRLNPVNNHVPQATNFEGSMWTLFSYANDQFRQRMALAFSEIWVISRLEGQINTRHYAAADWWDDLGAFGTGNFRDLIEYVSKSPLMGQYLSHLKNETIRDGEGNIIVFPDENYAREIQQLFSIGLLQLLPDGRVRLGGNGQPIQTYGNVDIEELARVFTGWSFSKYENNSGAIVNNTSFNRGNGNRYLWQTQWTEPMWSFDASNGFSGTNLRHDTEAKTIYAGTPEQTDFPAGQSGQQDLTQALDTLATHPNTAPFLSKLLIKRFTSSNPSPGYVYRVASVFEGGTNHHTGSALVDAGGTAGDMEKVVRAILMDREVRDLEIADTRAGAGKSKEPAIVVAHVIRAMNAQSRIPLEILTRLASGPNYTVTPGSGNVIPLPVTGEDSNWPAMDFAASQADNFPADASIIHITTRTPVFGQSPMSAPSVFNFFLPDYSPGGELSIAGLTAPELQLTTETQVVDAINYTEDLVNDPGWLNVTGLEGFSNQDDYVRSDFSEYVAVYDSAPGTIIDKAEALVDYLDLVFAAGSMKADYADDPSSDNPRQYIIDAVLSTSESTLSKVKNALYLIAHSPAGLSQR
;
A
#
# COMPACT_ATOMS: atom_id res chain seq x y z
N ILE A 1 -4.12 -37.95 26.03
CA ILE A 1 -3.96 -36.97 27.13
C ILE A 1 -4.05 -37.74 28.44
N GLU A 2 -2.93 -38.05 29.06
CA GLU A 2 -2.92 -38.68 30.39
C GLU A 2 -3.25 -37.63 31.45
N ALA A 3 -4.13 -37.96 32.40
CA ALA A 3 -4.59 -37.04 33.43
C ALA A 3 -3.55 -36.92 34.57
N THR A 4 -2.41 -36.30 34.28
CA THR A 4 -1.42 -35.94 35.31
C THR A 4 -1.56 -34.45 35.63
N GLY A 5 -2.65 -34.10 36.33
CA GLY A 5 -2.96 -32.71 36.72
C GLY A 5 -4.36 -32.55 37.32
N GLY A 6 -4.67 -31.37 37.88
CA GLY A 6 -5.97 -31.05 38.49
C GLY A 6 -7.13 -30.81 37.51
N TYR A 7 -6.89 -30.95 36.20
CA TYR A 7 -7.88 -30.73 35.15
C TYR A 7 -8.35 -32.06 34.55
N SER A 8 -9.65 -32.15 34.26
CA SER A 8 -10.22 -33.32 33.57
C SER A 8 -9.83 -33.33 32.09
N VAL A 9 -9.89 -34.50 31.44
CA VAL A 9 -9.68 -34.61 29.99
C VAL A 9 -10.66 -33.72 29.21
N LYS A 10 -11.92 -33.63 29.66
CA LYS A 10 -12.92 -32.72 29.05
C LYS A 10 -12.52 -31.25 29.24
N ALA A 11 -12.01 -30.85 30.40
CA ALA A 11 -11.51 -29.49 30.60
C ALA A 11 -10.31 -29.17 29.71
N LEU A 12 -9.43 -30.14 29.45
CA LEU A 12 -8.31 -29.97 28.53
C LEU A 12 -8.76 -29.89 27.07
N ILE A 13 -9.74 -30.69 26.66
CA ILE A 13 -10.35 -30.59 25.32
C ILE A 13 -11.07 -29.26 25.16
N ASP A 14 -11.85 -28.84 26.16
CA ASP A 14 -12.54 -27.55 26.14
C ASP A 14 -11.54 -26.40 26.09
N ALA A 15 -10.45 -26.46 26.85
CA ALA A 15 -9.37 -25.48 26.78
C ALA A 15 -8.64 -25.47 25.43
N LEU A 16 -8.51 -26.63 24.77
CA LEU A 16 -7.89 -26.75 23.46
C LEU A 16 -8.73 -26.06 22.37
N TYR A 17 -10.06 -26.24 22.43
CA TYR A 17 -11.02 -25.64 21.50
C TYR A 17 -11.62 -24.31 22.01
N ARG A 18 -11.01 -23.72 23.05
CA ARG A 18 -11.49 -22.51 23.73
C ARG A 18 -12.99 -22.49 24.12
N GLN A 19 -13.54 -23.66 24.43
CA GLN A 19 -14.93 -23.81 24.84
C GLN A 19 -15.09 -23.57 26.35
N ASN A 20 -16.28 -23.15 26.76
CA ASN A 20 -16.66 -22.97 28.17
C ASN A 20 -15.75 -21.98 28.94
N GLY A 21 -15.15 -21.00 28.25
CA GLY A 21 -14.27 -19.99 28.86
C GLY A 21 -12.91 -20.52 29.33
N LEU A 22 -12.49 -21.70 28.87
CA LEU A 22 -11.19 -22.28 29.16
C LEU A 22 -10.22 -22.02 28.00
N SER A 23 -8.95 -21.73 28.28
CA SER A 23 -7.91 -21.55 27.27
C SER A 23 -6.61 -22.22 27.70
N LEU A 24 -5.82 -22.69 26.74
CA LEU A 24 -4.49 -23.25 26.98
C LEU A 24 -3.43 -22.18 26.67
N TYR A 25 -2.41 -22.03 27.53
CA TYR A 25 -1.30 -21.12 27.29
C TYR A 25 0.03 -21.77 27.66
N CYS A 26 1.09 -21.37 26.97
CA CYS A 26 2.46 -21.65 27.35
C CYS A 26 2.98 -20.44 28.14
N ASN A 27 3.67 -20.68 29.26
CA ASN A 27 4.35 -19.64 30.02
C ASN A 27 5.78 -20.10 30.32
N VAL A 28 6.74 -19.42 29.70
CA VAL A 28 8.18 -19.59 29.92
C VAL A 28 8.61 -18.60 31.00
N HIS A 29 9.17 -19.15 32.08
CA HIS A 29 9.65 -18.39 33.22
C HIS A 29 11.14 -18.59 33.40
N THR A 30 11.84 -17.52 33.76
CA THR A 30 13.21 -17.59 34.26
C THR A 30 13.22 -17.60 35.79
N LEU A 31 14.34 -18.03 36.38
CA LEU A 31 14.52 -18.09 37.83
C LEU A 31 14.25 -16.74 38.52
N ASN A 32 14.51 -15.63 37.81
CA ASN A 32 14.35 -14.27 38.31
C ASN A 32 12.94 -13.70 38.07
N ASN A 33 12.13 -14.35 37.25
CA ASN A 33 10.80 -13.86 36.87
C ASN A 33 9.77 -14.99 36.93
N GLY A 34 9.49 -15.45 38.15
CA GLY A 34 8.56 -16.56 38.43
C GLY A 34 7.09 -16.29 38.07
N ALA A 35 6.75 -15.06 37.67
CA ALA A 35 5.43 -14.71 37.14
C ALA A 35 5.29 -14.96 35.62
N GLY A 36 6.40 -15.29 34.94
CA GLY A 36 6.44 -15.49 33.49
C GLY A 36 7.08 -14.32 32.76
N GLU A 37 8.02 -14.62 31.87
CA GLU A 37 8.73 -13.63 31.06
C GLU A 37 8.20 -13.61 29.62
N ILE A 38 7.76 -14.76 29.12
CA ILE A 38 7.12 -14.92 27.82
C ILE A 38 5.93 -15.85 28.00
N TRP A 39 4.73 -15.42 27.62
CA TRP A 39 3.55 -16.28 27.62
C TRP A 39 2.72 -16.02 26.36
N ALA A 40 2.08 -17.08 25.86
CA ALA A 40 1.19 -17.02 24.70
C ALA A 40 0.10 -18.09 24.82
N PHE A 41 -1.10 -17.79 24.33
CA PHE A 41 -2.14 -18.80 24.21
C PHE A 41 -1.85 -19.74 23.03
N PHE A 42 -2.27 -21.01 23.16
CA PHE A 42 -2.38 -21.88 22.00
C PHE A 42 -3.58 -21.42 21.16
N GLU A 43 -3.39 -21.40 19.85
CA GLU A 43 -4.42 -21.12 18.87
C GLU A 43 -4.68 -22.37 18.06
N GLU A 44 -5.95 -22.61 17.76
CA GLU A 44 -6.32 -23.64 16.79
C GLU A 44 -5.84 -23.19 15.42
N PHE A 45 -5.25 -24.11 14.69
CA PHE A 45 -4.59 -23.82 13.44
C PHE A 45 -5.02 -24.85 12.40
N ASP A 46 -5.60 -24.36 11.29
CA ASP A 46 -6.09 -25.22 10.22
C ASP A 46 -4.95 -25.65 9.30
N GLY A 47 -4.63 -26.94 9.35
CA GLY A 47 -3.67 -27.59 8.46
C GLY A 47 -4.21 -28.89 7.90
N ALA A 48 -3.74 -29.24 6.70
CA ALA A 48 -4.13 -30.49 6.05
C ALA A 48 -2.93 -31.14 5.34
N VAL A 49 -3.01 -32.46 5.14
CA VAL A 49 -1.98 -33.22 4.41
C VAL A 49 -2.15 -33.05 2.89
N ALA A 50 -3.40 -32.93 2.42
CA ALA A 50 -3.78 -32.72 1.02
C ALA A 50 -5.22 -32.19 0.92
N LEU A 51 -5.58 -31.64 -0.25
CA LEU A 51 -6.96 -31.29 -0.61
C LEU A 51 -7.73 -32.50 -1.13
N GLY A 52 -9.00 -32.60 -0.77
CA GLY A 52 -9.90 -33.63 -1.32
C GLY A 52 -10.45 -33.23 -2.69
N ALA A 53 -10.66 -34.19 -3.60
CA ALA A 53 -11.20 -33.88 -4.94
C ALA A 53 -12.58 -33.18 -4.92
N ALA A 54 -13.44 -33.52 -3.95
CA ALA A 54 -14.74 -32.88 -3.78
C ALA A 54 -14.62 -31.44 -3.25
N GLU A 55 -13.62 -31.18 -2.41
CA GLU A 55 -13.31 -29.85 -1.88
C GLU A 55 -12.76 -28.95 -2.99
N THR A 56 -11.78 -29.43 -3.76
CA THR A 56 -11.27 -28.74 -4.94
C THR A 56 -12.37 -28.41 -5.94
N ALA A 57 -13.24 -29.36 -6.28
CA ALA A 57 -14.35 -29.13 -7.21
C ALA A 57 -15.33 -28.05 -6.71
N ALA A 58 -15.55 -27.96 -5.39
CA ALA A 58 -16.39 -26.93 -4.80
C ALA A 58 -15.72 -25.54 -4.85
N TYR A 59 -14.40 -25.48 -4.71
CA TYR A 59 -13.65 -24.23 -4.79
C TYR A 59 -13.55 -23.68 -6.21
N GLU A 60 -13.47 -24.56 -7.20
CA GLU A 60 -13.40 -24.20 -8.62
C GLU A 60 -14.70 -23.61 -9.13
N SER A 61 -15.88 -24.13 -8.76
CA SER A 61 -17.15 -23.68 -9.34
C SER A 61 -18.11 -23.10 -8.30
N PRO A 62 -17.79 -21.95 -7.67
CA PRO A 62 -18.77 -21.26 -6.84
C PRO A 62 -19.89 -20.68 -7.71
N ASP A 63 -21.11 -20.54 -7.17
CA ASP A 63 -22.19 -19.90 -7.94
C ASP A 63 -21.79 -18.45 -8.30
N PRO A 64 -22.15 -17.98 -9.50
CA PRO A 64 -21.85 -16.62 -9.92
C PRO A 64 -22.59 -15.59 -9.04
N VAL A 65 -22.00 -14.41 -8.90
CA VAL A 65 -22.64 -13.27 -8.26
C VAL A 65 -23.83 -12.84 -9.12
N ALA A 66 -25.01 -12.75 -8.52
CA ALA A 66 -26.22 -12.39 -9.25
C ALA A 66 -26.23 -10.90 -9.67
N PRO A 67 -26.77 -10.57 -10.85
CA PRO A 67 -27.09 -9.20 -11.23
C PRO A 67 -27.97 -8.51 -10.19
N LEU A 68 -27.68 -7.26 -9.88
CA LEU A 68 -28.41 -6.49 -8.86
C LEU A 68 -29.50 -5.61 -9.48
N PRO A 69 -30.67 -5.44 -8.82
CA PRO A 69 -31.67 -4.48 -9.26
C PRO A 69 -31.19 -3.04 -9.08
N ALA A 70 -31.67 -2.12 -9.92
CA ALA A 70 -31.47 -0.69 -9.68
C ALA A 70 -32.04 -0.29 -8.30
N GLY A 71 -31.34 0.63 -7.62
CA GLY A 71 -31.69 1.10 -6.30
C GLY A 71 -30.58 0.90 -5.28
N GLU A 72 -30.97 0.69 -4.02
CA GLU A 72 -30.07 0.72 -2.86
C GLU A 72 -29.03 -0.40 -2.88
N ALA A 73 -29.41 -1.63 -3.23
CA ALA A 73 -28.48 -2.76 -3.27
C ALA A 73 -27.32 -2.52 -4.26
N LEU A 74 -27.63 -2.07 -5.48
CA LEU A 74 -26.61 -1.75 -6.47
C LEU A 74 -25.73 -0.56 -6.03
N ARG A 75 -26.33 0.48 -5.42
CA ARG A 75 -25.55 1.63 -4.90
C ARG A 75 -24.58 1.23 -3.79
N ARG A 76 -25.02 0.37 -2.87
CA ARG A 76 -24.16 -0.18 -1.81
C ARG A 76 -22.99 -0.93 -2.42
N ASP A 77 -23.23 -1.84 -3.36
CA ASP A 77 -22.16 -2.62 -3.97
C ASP A 77 -21.17 -1.75 -4.77
N VAL A 78 -21.65 -0.71 -5.46
CA VAL A 78 -20.80 0.30 -6.13
C VAL A 78 -19.93 1.03 -5.10
N ALA A 79 -20.49 1.47 -3.98
CA ALA A 79 -19.74 2.15 -2.92
C ALA A 79 -18.68 1.21 -2.28
N ARG A 80 -19.02 -0.07 -2.06
CA ARG A 80 -18.09 -1.09 -1.56
C ARG A 80 -16.94 -1.31 -2.55
N PHE A 81 -17.26 -1.44 -3.84
CA PHE A 81 -16.26 -1.53 -4.90
C PHE A 81 -15.29 -0.36 -4.87
N LEU A 82 -15.79 0.87 -4.94
CA LEU A 82 -14.94 2.05 -4.97
C LEU A 82 -14.14 2.23 -3.67
N THR A 83 -14.68 1.85 -2.52
CA THR A 83 -13.94 1.86 -1.24
C THR A 83 -12.74 0.91 -1.28
N GLN A 84 -12.87 -0.22 -1.97
CA GLN A 84 -11.79 -1.22 -2.09
C GLN A 84 -10.77 -0.86 -3.18
N THR A 85 -11.19 -0.15 -4.23
CA THR A 85 -10.35 0.18 -5.39
C THR A 85 -9.80 1.59 -5.42
N THR A 86 -10.23 2.49 -4.51
CA THR A 86 -9.76 3.88 -4.44
C THR A 86 -9.30 4.24 -3.02
N TRP A 87 -8.84 5.48 -2.81
CA TRP A 87 -8.55 6.02 -1.47
C TRP A 87 -9.81 6.34 -0.65
N GLY A 88 -11.00 6.06 -1.18
CA GLY A 88 -12.29 6.42 -0.62
C GLY A 88 -13.12 7.17 -1.66
N PRO A 89 -14.35 6.72 -1.95
CA PRO A 89 -15.19 7.37 -2.93
C PRO A 89 -15.76 8.69 -2.40
N ARG A 90 -16.02 9.63 -3.32
CA ARG A 90 -16.99 10.70 -3.09
C ARG A 90 -18.34 10.27 -3.65
N MET A 91 -19.42 10.96 -3.28
CA MET A 91 -20.74 10.65 -3.84
C MET A 91 -20.77 10.81 -5.35
N VAL A 92 -20.08 11.81 -5.90
CA VAL A 92 -19.96 11.99 -7.36
C VAL A 92 -19.34 10.77 -8.05
N ASP A 93 -18.39 10.09 -7.40
CA ASP A 93 -17.74 8.90 -7.94
C ASP A 93 -18.71 7.70 -7.92
N ILE A 94 -19.48 7.55 -6.83
CA ILE A 94 -20.54 6.52 -6.68
C ILE A 94 -21.65 6.74 -7.71
N ASP A 95 -22.15 7.96 -7.83
CA ASP A 95 -23.20 8.31 -8.77
C ASP A 95 -22.76 8.12 -10.22
N ALA A 96 -21.51 8.48 -10.56
CA ALA A 96 -20.98 8.29 -11.90
C ALA A 96 -21.00 6.81 -12.31
N LEU A 97 -20.46 5.91 -11.46
CA LEU A 97 -20.43 4.49 -11.77
C LEU A 97 -21.83 3.84 -11.71
N TYR A 98 -22.66 4.22 -10.75
CA TYR A 98 -24.06 3.75 -10.69
C TYR A 98 -24.86 4.14 -11.95
N ASN A 99 -24.70 5.38 -12.42
CA ASN A 99 -25.39 5.86 -13.61
C ASN A 99 -24.85 5.18 -14.87
N GLU A 100 -23.54 4.94 -14.96
CA GLU A 100 -22.96 4.15 -16.05
C GLU A 100 -23.59 2.75 -16.11
N ILE A 101 -23.67 2.05 -14.97
CA ILE A 101 -24.27 0.71 -14.89
C ILE A 101 -25.75 0.71 -15.32
N THR A 102 -26.52 1.67 -14.82
CA THR A 102 -27.98 1.67 -15.01
C THR A 102 -28.45 2.24 -16.35
N THR A 103 -27.58 2.96 -17.07
CA THR A 103 -27.94 3.60 -18.35
C THR A 103 -27.27 2.97 -19.56
N ASN A 104 -26.13 2.28 -19.38
CA ASN A 104 -25.45 1.61 -20.47
C ASN A 104 -26.11 0.25 -20.79
N PRO A 105 -26.65 0.06 -22.02
CA PRO A 105 -27.30 -1.19 -22.40
C PRO A 105 -26.39 -2.43 -22.37
N ALA A 106 -25.07 -2.24 -22.33
CA ALA A 106 -24.11 -3.34 -22.21
C ALA A 106 -24.23 -4.10 -20.88
N TYR A 107 -24.78 -3.46 -19.84
CA TYR A 107 -24.91 -4.04 -18.50
C TYR A 107 -26.35 -4.41 -18.15
N ASP A 108 -27.32 -4.23 -19.05
CA ASP A 108 -28.72 -4.62 -18.80
C ASP A 108 -28.85 -6.16 -18.83
N ALA A 109 -29.07 -6.76 -17.66
CA ALA A 109 -29.30 -8.20 -17.51
C ALA A 109 -30.79 -8.58 -17.68
N GLY A 110 -31.66 -7.60 -17.97
CA GLY A 110 -33.09 -7.76 -18.08
C GLY A 110 -33.81 -7.72 -16.73
N GLY A 111 -35.14 -7.53 -16.78
CA GLY A 111 -35.98 -7.54 -15.57
C GLY A 111 -35.69 -6.40 -14.58
N GLY A 112 -34.99 -5.34 -15.00
CA GLY A 112 -34.57 -4.24 -14.12
C GLY A 112 -33.32 -4.55 -13.29
N THR A 113 -32.57 -5.59 -13.66
CA THR A 113 -31.29 -5.98 -13.04
C THR A 113 -30.12 -5.68 -13.96
N PHE A 114 -28.95 -5.46 -13.36
CA PHE A 114 -27.76 -5.01 -14.07
C PHE A 114 -26.55 -5.86 -13.70
N ASP A 115 -25.72 -6.20 -14.69
CA ASP A 115 -24.46 -6.91 -14.52
C ASP A 115 -23.36 -5.94 -14.05
N GLN A 116 -23.33 -5.73 -12.74
CA GLN A 116 -22.35 -4.89 -12.08
C GLN A 116 -20.93 -5.47 -12.17
N GLN A 117 -20.79 -6.79 -12.30
CA GLN A 117 -19.46 -7.42 -12.40
C GLN A 117 -18.78 -7.01 -13.71
N ALA A 118 -19.50 -7.07 -14.83
CA ALA A 118 -18.99 -6.62 -16.12
C ALA A 118 -18.57 -5.14 -16.09
N ALA A 119 -19.38 -4.28 -15.45
CA ALA A 119 -19.08 -2.86 -15.33
C ALA A 119 -17.84 -2.58 -14.48
N TYR A 120 -17.64 -3.29 -13.37
CA TYR A 120 -16.44 -3.13 -12.53
C TYR A 120 -15.17 -3.59 -13.25
N GLN A 121 -15.24 -4.66 -14.05
CA GLN A 121 -14.12 -5.07 -14.88
C GLN A 121 -13.74 -3.98 -15.89
N GLN A 122 -14.73 -3.40 -16.56
CA GLN A 122 -14.51 -2.30 -17.50
C GLN A 122 -13.94 -1.06 -16.80
N TRP A 123 -14.49 -0.69 -15.65
CA TRP A 123 -13.99 0.45 -14.86
C TRP A 123 -12.52 0.29 -14.47
N MET A 124 -12.10 -0.92 -14.03
CA MET A 124 -10.70 -1.20 -13.72
C MET A 124 -9.82 -1.10 -14.97
N THR A 125 -10.31 -1.56 -16.13
CA THR A 125 -9.61 -1.41 -17.42
C THR A 125 -9.42 0.05 -17.79
N ASP A 126 -10.47 0.87 -17.64
CA ASP A 126 -10.40 2.30 -17.94
C ASP A 126 -9.43 3.02 -17.00
N GLN A 127 -9.42 2.66 -15.71
CA GLN A 127 -8.48 3.20 -14.73
C GLN A 127 -7.02 2.84 -15.04
N LEU A 128 -6.74 1.63 -15.50
CA LEU A 128 -5.39 1.20 -15.88
C LEU A 128 -4.97 1.71 -17.27
N ALA A 129 -5.91 2.18 -18.08
CA ALA A 129 -5.64 2.83 -19.36
C ALA A 129 -5.29 4.32 -19.22
N LEU A 130 -5.58 4.94 -18.06
CA LEU A 130 -5.13 6.30 -17.76
C LEU A 130 -3.61 6.37 -17.69
N ASP A 131 -3.07 7.51 -18.12
CA ASP A 131 -1.66 7.84 -17.95
C ASP A 131 -1.32 7.81 -16.45
N GLN A 132 -0.19 7.19 -16.13
CA GLN A 132 0.24 7.06 -14.75
C GLN A 132 0.59 8.43 -14.17
N THR A 133 -0.01 8.74 -13.01
CA THR A 133 0.39 9.86 -12.17
C THR A 133 1.71 9.51 -11.49
N ARG A 134 2.76 10.30 -11.76
CA ARG A 134 4.11 10.05 -11.23
C ARG A 134 4.39 10.89 -9.99
N LEU A 135 4.65 10.20 -8.89
CA LEU A 135 5.13 10.81 -7.66
C LEU A 135 6.51 11.45 -7.85
N TYR A 136 7.40 10.82 -8.64
CA TYR A 136 8.72 11.37 -8.93
C TYR A 136 8.61 12.77 -9.52
N ASP A 137 7.75 12.96 -10.53
CA ASP A 137 7.59 14.22 -11.24
C ASP A 137 6.98 15.31 -10.33
N LEU A 138 6.05 14.94 -9.44
CA LEU A 138 5.48 15.86 -8.44
C LEU A 138 6.53 16.32 -7.42
N VAL A 139 7.28 15.37 -6.86
CA VAL A 139 8.31 15.66 -5.84
C VAL A 139 9.41 16.52 -6.44
N TRP A 140 9.85 16.19 -7.65
CA TRP A 140 10.83 16.96 -8.40
C TRP A 140 10.35 18.40 -8.64
N ALA A 141 9.12 18.57 -9.11
CA ALA A 141 8.57 19.89 -9.40
C ALA A 141 8.42 20.77 -8.15
N LEU A 142 8.02 20.22 -7.01
CA LEU A 142 7.92 20.95 -5.74
C LEU A 142 9.29 21.39 -5.22
N ASP A 143 10.28 20.48 -5.24
CA ASP A 143 11.63 20.81 -4.82
C ASP A 143 12.26 21.89 -5.71
N GLU A 144 12.07 21.80 -7.03
CA GLU A 144 12.54 22.83 -7.95
C GLU A 144 11.85 24.17 -7.73
N TYR A 145 10.55 24.17 -7.44
CA TYR A 145 9.84 25.40 -7.06
C TYR A 145 10.49 26.07 -5.83
N GLU A 146 10.79 25.32 -4.76
CA GLU A 146 11.48 25.86 -3.58
C GLU A 146 12.90 26.35 -3.89
N PHE A 147 13.68 25.58 -4.64
CA PHE A 147 15.04 25.96 -5.02
C PHE A 147 15.08 27.29 -5.78
N HIS A 148 14.19 27.44 -6.77
CA HIS A 148 14.09 28.68 -7.54
C HIS A 148 13.57 29.83 -6.67
N GLY A 149 12.49 29.63 -5.91
CA GLY A 149 11.94 30.63 -4.99
C GLY A 149 13.00 31.23 -4.06
N HIS A 150 13.80 30.36 -3.42
CA HIS A 150 14.84 30.77 -2.49
C HIS A 150 15.98 31.55 -3.16
N ARG A 151 16.37 31.19 -4.41
CA ARG A 151 17.36 31.93 -5.21
C ARG A 151 16.95 33.39 -5.43
N TYR A 152 15.66 33.66 -5.64
CA TYR A 152 15.16 35.01 -5.89
C TYR A 152 14.84 35.80 -4.62
N ALA A 153 14.33 35.14 -3.58
CA ALA A 153 13.96 35.79 -2.31
C ALA A 153 15.17 36.41 -1.57
N HIS A 154 16.37 35.84 -1.73
CA HIS A 154 17.54 36.24 -0.95
C HIS A 154 18.58 37.13 -1.67
N GLY A 155 18.38 37.45 -2.95
CA GLY A 155 19.13 38.47 -3.70
C GLY A 155 20.63 38.17 -3.95
N SER A 156 21.19 38.82 -4.97
CA SER A 156 22.57 38.69 -5.49
C SER A 156 23.70 39.20 -4.57
N ASN A 157 23.47 39.31 -3.26
CA ASN A 157 24.41 39.96 -2.34
C ASN A 157 25.27 38.99 -1.51
N ALA A 158 25.17 37.68 -1.75
CA ALA A 158 26.28 36.79 -1.46
C ALA A 158 27.26 36.88 -2.64
N GLU A 159 28.55 37.02 -2.37
CA GLU A 159 29.60 36.99 -3.38
C GLU A 159 29.55 35.65 -4.15
N ASP A 160 28.78 35.59 -5.25
CA ASP A 160 28.77 34.49 -6.21
C ASP A 160 30.05 34.51 -7.07
N ALA A 161 31.21 34.55 -6.41
CA ALA A 161 32.51 34.37 -7.04
C ALA A 161 32.75 32.94 -7.54
N GLN A 162 31.74 32.05 -7.47
CA GLN A 162 31.82 30.65 -7.88
C GLN A 162 30.70 30.19 -8.85
N GLY A 163 30.22 31.05 -9.76
CA GLY A 163 29.45 30.60 -10.93
C GLY A 163 28.20 29.73 -10.63
N PRO A 164 27.65 28.99 -11.62
CA PRO A 164 26.38 28.26 -11.51
C PRO A 164 26.50 26.94 -10.71
N THR A 165 27.10 26.99 -9.51
CA THR A 165 27.34 25.85 -8.63
C THR A 165 26.34 25.75 -7.46
N SER A 166 25.23 26.49 -7.50
CA SER A 166 24.22 26.55 -6.42
C SER A 166 23.55 25.21 -6.07
N ARG A 167 23.49 24.24 -7.00
CA ARG A 167 23.03 22.87 -6.71
C ARG A 167 24.07 22.01 -5.96
N LEU A 168 25.36 22.32 -6.13
CA LEU A 168 26.48 21.62 -5.49
C LEU A 168 26.90 22.25 -4.16
N ASN A 169 26.46 23.48 -3.91
CA ASN A 169 26.67 24.23 -2.68
C ASN A 169 25.36 24.94 -2.33
N PRO A 170 24.49 24.35 -1.47
CA PRO A 170 23.22 24.96 -1.12
C PRO A 170 23.49 26.36 -0.58
N VAL A 171 23.09 27.38 -1.35
CA VAL A 171 23.27 28.78 -0.96
C VAL A 171 22.65 28.94 0.43
N ASN A 172 23.47 29.37 1.40
CA ASN A 172 23.06 29.55 2.79
C ASN A 172 22.51 28.32 3.53
N ASN A 173 22.89 27.09 3.12
CA ASN A 173 22.44 25.86 3.81
C ASN A 173 20.92 25.62 3.70
N HIS A 174 20.24 26.25 2.73
CA HIS A 174 18.83 26.01 2.46
C HIS A 174 18.68 24.67 1.72
N VAL A 175 17.82 23.82 2.26
CA VAL A 175 17.52 22.48 1.77
C VAL A 175 16.00 22.46 1.56
N PRO A 176 15.50 22.03 0.39
CA PRO A 176 14.06 21.81 0.22
C PRO A 176 13.58 20.98 1.38
N GLN A 177 12.47 21.41 1.96
CA GLN A 177 12.02 20.78 3.18
C GLN A 177 11.66 19.34 2.83
N ALA A 178 12.23 18.37 3.55
CA ALA A 178 12.02 16.94 3.29
C ALA A 178 10.53 16.52 3.28
N THR A 179 9.64 17.44 3.66
CA THR A 179 8.17 17.42 3.64
C THR A 179 7.53 17.46 2.25
N ASN A 180 8.25 17.86 1.19
CA ASN A 180 7.68 17.91 -0.16
C ASN A 180 7.28 16.52 -0.65
N PHE A 181 8.01 15.48 -0.22
CA PHE A 181 7.62 14.10 -0.52
C PHE A 181 6.24 13.76 0.06
N GLU A 182 6.04 14.03 1.36
CA GLU A 182 4.76 13.81 2.03
C GLU A 182 3.66 14.65 1.38
N GLY A 183 3.97 15.90 1.06
CA GLY A 183 3.08 16.80 0.34
C GLY A 183 2.62 16.24 -1.02
N SER A 184 3.56 15.77 -1.84
CA SER A 184 3.25 15.13 -3.12
C SER A 184 2.42 13.86 -2.93
N MET A 185 2.73 13.04 -1.92
CA MET A 185 1.98 11.81 -1.64
C MET A 185 0.52 12.09 -1.27
N TRP A 186 0.27 13.01 -0.36
CA TRP A 186 -1.10 13.36 0.03
C TRP A 186 -1.86 14.06 -1.10
N THR A 187 -1.18 14.86 -1.92
CA THR A 187 -1.75 15.44 -3.14
C THR A 187 -2.18 14.34 -4.12
N LEU A 188 -1.32 13.35 -4.35
CA LEU A 188 -1.60 12.18 -5.19
C LEU A 188 -2.78 11.39 -4.66
N PHE A 189 -2.84 11.08 -3.36
CA PHE A 189 -3.97 10.35 -2.77
C PHE A 189 -5.29 11.12 -2.95
N SER A 190 -5.24 12.45 -2.77
CA SER A 190 -6.42 13.31 -2.79
C SER A 190 -6.98 13.52 -4.20
N TYR A 191 -6.13 13.55 -5.24
CA TYR A 191 -6.52 14.09 -6.53
C TYR A 191 -6.15 13.26 -7.77
N ALA A 192 -5.26 12.27 -7.68
CA ALA A 192 -4.83 11.53 -8.86
C ALA A 192 -6.01 10.83 -9.54
N ASN A 193 -6.09 10.90 -10.88
CA ASN A 193 -7.19 10.29 -11.64
C ASN A 193 -7.09 8.75 -11.71
N ASP A 194 -5.88 8.19 -11.64
CA ASP A 194 -5.56 6.75 -11.70
C ASP A 194 -5.58 6.08 -10.32
N GLN A 195 -6.63 6.35 -9.53
CA GLN A 195 -6.81 5.89 -8.15
C GLN A 195 -6.54 4.39 -7.96
N PHE A 196 -7.02 3.57 -8.90
CA PHE A 196 -6.85 2.12 -8.81
C PHE A 196 -5.37 1.70 -8.87
N ARG A 197 -4.58 2.30 -9.77
CA ARG A 197 -3.14 2.05 -9.87
C ARG A 197 -2.42 2.44 -8.58
N GLN A 198 -2.80 3.57 -7.99
CA GLN A 198 -2.20 4.06 -6.74
C GLN A 198 -2.54 3.16 -5.54
N ARG A 199 -3.73 2.53 -5.53
CA ARG A 199 -4.08 1.52 -4.52
C ARG A 199 -3.32 0.22 -4.70
N MET A 200 -3.02 -0.17 -5.94
CA MET A 200 -2.11 -1.30 -6.21
C MET A 200 -0.70 -1.00 -5.72
N ALA A 201 -0.17 0.20 -6.00
CA ALA A 201 1.12 0.64 -5.50
C ALA A 201 1.21 0.57 -3.98
N LEU A 202 0.16 0.99 -3.25
CA LEU A 202 0.10 0.84 -1.79
C LEU A 202 0.24 -0.63 -1.38
N ALA A 203 -0.65 -1.50 -1.88
CA ALA A 203 -0.65 -2.92 -1.51
C ALA A 203 0.70 -3.59 -1.78
N PHE A 204 1.37 -3.21 -2.88
CA PHE A 204 2.68 -3.73 -3.24
C PHE A 204 3.78 -3.17 -2.33
N SER A 205 3.75 -1.87 -2.01
CA SER A 205 4.71 -1.24 -1.10
C SER A 205 4.67 -1.82 0.31
N GLU A 206 3.54 -2.43 0.67
CA GLU A 206 3.30 -3.08 1.95
C GLU A 206 3.74 -4.56 2.00
N ILE A 207 4.04 -5.15 0.85
CA ILE A 207 4.60 -6.50 0.70
C ILE A 207 6.10 -6.39 0.45
N TRP A 208 6.51 -5.65 -0.59
CA TRP A 208 7.92 -5.39 -0.92
C TRP A 208 8.35 -4.08 -0.25
N VAL A 209 8.56 -4.17 1.07
CA VAL A 209 8.73 -3.01 1.94
C VAL A 209 10.11 -2.37 1.80
N ILE A 210 10.13 -1.05 1.63
CA ILE A 210 11.26 -0.18 1.97
C ILE A 210 10.80 0.89 2.97
N SER A 211 11.74 1.50 3.70
CA SER A 211 11.40 2.54 4.67
C SER A 211 12.26 3.79 4.53
N ARG A 212 11.61 4.94 4.40
CA ARG A 212 12.18 6.28 4.53
C ARG A 212 12.56 6.64 5.97
N LEU A 213 12.28 5.78 6.95
CA LEU A 213 12.88 5.90 8.29
C LEU A 213 14.37 5.51 8.28
N GLU A 214 14.82 4.78 7.27
CA GLU A 214 16.24 4.50 7.06
C GLU A 214 16.96 5.76 6.56
N GLY A 215 18.11 6.08 7.17
CA GLY A 215 18.75 7.38 7.00
C GLY A 215 19.29 7.67 5.60
N GLN A 216 19.72 6.68 4.82
CA GLN A 216 20.13 6.89 3.43
C GLN A 216 18.90 7.09 2.54
N ILE A 217 17.90 6.21 2.64
CA ILE A 217 16.65 6.24 1.86
C ILE A 217 15.89 7.55 2.11
N ASN A 218 15.83 8.03 3.35
CA ASN A 218 15.19 9.32 3.67
C ASN A 218 15.77 10.48 2.86
N THR A 219 17.09 10.47 2.65
CA THR A 219 17.79 11.49 1.86
C THR A 219 17.78 11.22 0.36
N ARG A 220 17.04 10.20 -0.08
CA ARG A 220 16.88 9.76 -1.47
C ARG A 220 15.41 9.73 -1.86
N HIS A 221 14.72 10.83 -1.58
CA HIS A 221 13.28 10.98 -1.77
C HIS A 221 12.84 10.90 -3.24
N TYR A 222 13.66 11.31 -4.20
CA TYR A 222 13.37 11.08 -5.63
C TYR A 222 13.40 9.59 -5.96
N ALA A 223 14.41 8.85 -5.50
CA ALA A 223 14.42 7.40 -5.71
C ALA A 223 13.27 6.70 -4.98
N ALA A 224 12.92 7.16 -3.77
CA ALA A 224 11.75 6.65 -3.07
C ALA A 224 10.44 6.95 -3.84
N ALA A 225 10.36 8.10 -4.53
CA ALA A 225 9.22 8.43 -5.35
C ALA A 225 9.15 7.54 -6.62
N ASP A 226 10.30 7.32 -7.25
CA ASP A 226 10.46 6.40 -8.39
C ASP A 226 10.06 4.96 -8.01
N TRP A 227 10.43 4.50 -6.81
CA TRP A 227 10.01 3.21 -6.27
C TRP A 227 8.49 3.06 -6.19
N TRP A 228 7.79 4.09 -5.73
CA TRP A 228 6.32 4.08 -5.71
C TRP A 228 5.74 4.00 -7.13
N ASP A 229 6.30 4.78 -8.06
CA ASP A 229 5.87 4.81 -9.45
C ASP A 229 6.10 3.45 -10.14
N ASP A 230 7.25 2.83 -9.95
CA ASP A 230 7.55 1.51 -10.50
C ASP A 230 6.62 0.44 -9.95
N LEU A 231 6.34 0.43 -8.64
CA LEU A 231 5.37 -0.49 -8.06
C LEU A 231 3.97 -0.29 -8.68
N GLY A 232 3.56 0.95 -8.94
CA GLY A 232 2.32 1.26 -9.66
C GLY A 232 2.33 0.76 -11.11
N ALA A 233 3.48 0.79 -11.79
CA ALA A 233 3.64 0.27 -13.15
C ALA A 233 3.58 -1.27 -13.19
N PHE A 234 4.14 -1.95 -12.20
CA PHE A 234 4.04 -3.41 -12.06
C PHE A 234 2.63 -3.91 -11.73
N GLY A 235 1.68 -3.03 -11.44
CA GLY A 235 0.26 -3.37 -11.37
C GLY A 235 -0.25 -4.09 -12.62
N THR A 236 0.28 -3.75 -13.80
CA THR A 236 -0.02 -4.40 -15.08
C THR A 236 1.10 -5.34 -15.57
N GLY A 237 2.03 -5.68 -14.67
CA GLY A 237 3.23 -6.45 -14.98
C GLY A 237 3.17 -7.90 -14.51
N ASN A 238 4.32 -8.58 -14.62
CA ASN A 238 4.50 -9.93 -14.13
C ASN A 238 5.25 -9.93 -12.78
N PHE A 239 4.82 -10.80 -11.85
CA PHE A 239 5.48 -11.01 -10.55
C PHE A 239 6.97 -11.29 -10.69
N ARG A 240 7.37 -12.09 -11.69
CA ARG A 240 8.77 -12.43 -11.91
C ARG A 240 9.62 -11.21 -12.28
N ASP A 241 9.06 -10.30 -13.08
CA ASP A 241 9.73 -9.05 -13.44
C ASP A 241 9.78 -8.10 -12.23
N LEU A 242 8.70 -8.05 -11.44
CA LEU A 242 8.62 -7.27 -10.21
C LEU A 242 9.68 -7.69 -9.19
N ILE A 243 9.84 -8.98 -8.90
CA ILE A 243 10.88 -9.42 -7.95
C ILE A 243 12.30 -9.21 -8.47
N GLU A 244 12.51 -9.18 -9.79
CA GLU A 244 13.80 -8.79 -10.36
C GLU A 244 14.07 -7.31 -10.20
N TYR A 245 13.07 -6.46 -10.44
CA TYR A 245 13.14 -5.04 -10.13
C TYR A 245 13.47 -4.80 -8.65
N VAL A 246 12.73 -5.45 -7.74
CA VAL A 246 12.96 -5.38 -6.29
C VAL A 246 14.39 -5.82 -5.94
N SER A 247 14.87 -6.92 -6.53
CA SER A 247 16.23 -7.44 -6.30
C SER A 247 17.32 -6.50 -6.79
N LYS A 248 17.08 -5.79 -7.89
CA LYS A 248 18.05 -4.87 -8.50
C LYS A 248 17.94 -3.44 -7.99
N SER A 249 16.89 -3.10 -7.24
CA SER A 249 16.74 -1.76 -6.70
C SER A 249 17.83 -1.44 -5.67
N PRO A 250 18.58 -0.33 -5.83
CA PRO A 250 19.53 0.11 -4.81
C PRO A 250 18.87 0.46 -3.47
N LEU A 251 17.59 0.85 -3.46
CA LEU A 251 16.84 1.12 -2.23
C LEU A 251 16.60 -0.16 -1.44
N MET A 252 16.13 -1.22 -2.10
CA MET A 252 16.00 -2.54 -1.48
C MET A 252 17.36 -3.09 -1.08
N GLY A 253 18.37 -2.89 -1.93
CA GLY A 253 19.78 -3.17 -1.65
C GLY A 253 20.28 -2.57 -0.35
N GLN A 254 19.98 -1.28 -0.12
CA GLN A 254 20.34 -0.59 1.11
C GLN A 254 19.50 -1.08 2.30
N TYR A 255 18.20 -1.30 2.10
CA TYR A 255 17.27 -1.67 3.18
C TYR A 255 17.53 -3.07 3.74
N LEU A 256 17.83 -4.03 2.85
CA LEU A 256 18.11 -5.43 3.20
C LEU A 256 19.58 -5.82 3.05
N SER A 257 20.46 -4.82 2.97
CA SER A 257 21.92 -4.97 3.04
C SER A 257 22.57 -5.83 1.95
N HIS A 258 21.91 -6.05 0.80
CA HIS A 258 22.55 -6.70 -0.35
C HIS A 258 23.22 -5.74 -1.34
N LEU A 259 23.04 -4.42 -1.18
CA LEU A 259 23.83 -3.41 -1.90
C LEU A 259 25.29 -3.50 -1.46
N LYS A 260 26.19 -3.78 -2.41
CA LYS A 260 27.63 -4.01 -2.18
C LYS A 260 27.90 -5.23 -1.29
N ASN A 261 27.01 -6.22 -1.31
CA ASN A 261 27.28 -7.51 -0.70
C ASN A 261 28.43 -8.22 -1.43
N GLU A 262 29.39 -8.77 -0.71
CA GLU A 262 30.55 -9.43 -1.28
C GLU A 262 30.84 -10.76 -0.61
N THR A 263 31.44 -11.65 -1.37
CA THR A 263 32.12 -12.83 -0.84
C THR A 263 33.57 -12.77 -1.27
N ILE A 264 34.48 -13.01 -0.33
CA ILE A 264 35.91 -13.10 -0.59
C ILE A 264 36.37 -14.49 -0.19
N ARG A 265 37.16 -15.14 -1.04
CA ARG A 265 37.80 -16.43 -0.78
C ARG A 265 39.31 -16.28 -0.61
N ASP A 266 39.92 -17.14 0.20
CA ASP A 266 41.37 -17.28 0.29
C ASP A 266 41.96 -18.02 -0.93
N GLY A 267 43.29 -18.19 -0.95
CA GLY A 267 43.99 -18.90 -2.05
C GLY A 267 43.72 -20.40 -2.08
N GLU A 268 43.10 -20.94 -1.03
CA GLU A 268 42.72 -22.33 -0.84
C GLU A 268 41.23 -22.58 -1.17
N GLY A 269 40.47 -21.51 -1.47
CA GLY A 269 39.05 -21.57 -1.86
C GLY A 269 38.05 -21.44 -0.70
N ASN A 270 38.51 -21.21 0.53
CA ASN A 270 37.62 -21.00 1.69
C ASN A 270 37.08 -19.57 1.72
N ILE A 271 35.83 -19.41 2.15
CA ILE A 271 35.22 -18.10 2.33
C ILE A 271 35.83 -17.41 3.56
N ILE A 272 36.41 -16.23 3.35
CA ILE A 272 36.96 -15.36 4.41
C ILE A 272 36.04 -14.18 4.73
N VAL A 273 35.20 -13.76 3.77
CA VAL A 273 34.12 -12.81 3.98
C VAL A 273 32.84 -13.49 3.54
N PHE A 274 31.98 -13.78 4.51
CA PHE A 274 30.67 -14.40 4.27
C PHE A 274 29.72 -13.39 3.66
N PRO A 275 28.87 -13.82 2.70
CA PRO A 275 27.84 -12.95 2.15
C PRO A 275 26.81 -12.57 3.22
N ASP A 276 26.24 -11.38 3.11
CA ASP A 276 25.09 -10.99 3.92
C ASP A 276 23.86 -11.82 3.49
N GLU A 277 23.23 -12.47 4.46
CA GLU A 277 22.10 -13.38 4.28
C GLU A 277 20.73 -12.71 4.37
N ASN A 278 20.67 -11.44 4.79
CA ASN A 278 19.42 -10.77 5.13
C ASN A 278 18.47 -10.76 3.92
N TYR A 279 18.90 -10.25 2.77
CA TYR A 279 18.05 -10.27 1.57
C TYR A 279 17.67 -11.69 1.11
N ALA A 280 18.59 -12.66 1.18
CA ALA A 280 18.32 -14.04 0.79
C ALA A 280 17.25 -14.71 1.68
N ARG A 281 17.20 -14.33 2.95
CA ARG A 281 16.15 -14.76 3.88
C ARG A 281 14.82 -14.07 3.60
N GLU A 282 14.85 -12.75 3.47
CA GLU A 282 13.63 -11.94 3.32
C GLU A 282 12.94 -12.18 1.97
N ILE A 283 13.69 -12.33 0.87
CA ILE A 283 13.10 -12.60 -0.45
C ILE A 283 12.33 -13.93 -0.44
N GLN A 284 12.81 -14.93 0.29
CA GLN A 284 12.13 -16.21 0.46
C GLN A 284 10.93 -16.08 1.42
N GLN A 285 11.16 -15.58 2.63
CA GLN A 285 10.18 -15.68 3.71
C GLN A 285 9.06 -14.62 3.65
N LEU A 286 9.33 -13.43 3.13
CA LEU A 286 8.37 -12.32 3.11
C LEU A 286 7.87 -12.02 1.70
N PHE A 287 8.71 -12.15 0.68
CA PHE A 287 8.42 -11.62 -0.66
C PHE A 287 8.02 -12.66 -1.70
N SER A 288 8.11 -13.96 -1.38
CA SER A 288 7.78 -15.03 -2.34
C SER A 288 7.14 -16.27 -1.70
N ILE A 289 7.89 -17.07 -0.94
CA ILE A 289 7.49 -18.43 -0.57
C ILE A 289 7.07 -18.60 0.88
N GLY A 290 7.28 -17.65 1.79
CA GLY A 290 6.88 -17.85 3.19
C GLY A 290 7.75 -18.86 3.95
N LEU A 291 7.45 -19.06 5.24
CA LEU A 291 8.19 -19.96 6.15
C LEU A 291 7.69 -21.42 6.12
N LEU A 292 6.41 -21.61 5.84
CA LEU A 292 5.72 -22.90 5.92
C LEU A 292 5.11 -23.25 4.57
N GLN A 293 5.23 -24.51 4.16
CA GLN A 293 4.56 -24.99 2.96
C GLN A 293 3.05 -24.88 3.13
N LEU A 294 2.40 -24.37 2.11
CA LEU A 294 0.96 -24.19 2.00
C LEU A 294 0.42 -25.17 0.97
N LEU A 295 -0.85 -25.50 1.14
CA LEU A 295 -1.68 -26.06 0.09
C LEU A 295 -2.14 -24.91 -0.84
N PRO A 296 -2.64 -25.24 -2.05
CA PRO A 296 -3.12 -24.22 -2.99
C PRO A 296 -4.23 -23.30 -2.43
N ASP A 297 -4.94 -23.74 -1.39
CA ASP A 297 -5.99 -22.97 -0.69
C ASP A 297 -5.45 -22.13 0.49
N GLY A 298 -4.13 -22.05 0.67
CA GLY A 298 -3.48 -21.25 1.71
C GLY A 298 -3.46 -21.87 3.11
N ARG A 299 -4.06 -23.05 3.33
CA ARG A 299 -3.86 -23.80 4.58
C ARG A 299 -2.45 -24.36 4.63
N VAL A 300 -1.88 -24.50 5.83
CA VAL A 300 -0.54 -25.07 5.96
C VAL A 300 -0.56 -26.57 5.70
N ARG A 301 0.45 -27.00 4.96
CA ARG A 301 0.69 -28.39 4.64
C ARG A 301 1.32 -29.11 5.83
N LEU A 302 0.67 -30.17 6.27
CA LEU A 302 1.15 -31.02 7.34
C LEU A 302 1.89 -32.26 6.80
N GLY A 303 3.01 -32.60 7.42
CA GLY A 303 3.75 -33.83 7.15
C GLY A 303 3.08 -35.09 7.71
N GLY A 304 3.63 -36.27 7.44
CA GLY A 304 3.13 -37.55 7.96
C GLY A 304 3.16 -37.69 9.49
N ASN A 305 3.86 -36.78 10.17
CA ASN A 305 3.92 -36.65 11.63
C ASN A 305 2.89 -35.64 12.19
N GLY A 306 2.07 -35.01 11.34
CA GLY A 306 1.11 -33.97 11.72
C GLY A 306 1.72 -32.62 12.05
N GLN A 307 2.99 -32.37 11.69
CA GLN A 307 3.65 -31.08 11.91
C GLN A 307 3.72 -30.26 10.61
N PRO A 308 3.71 -28.91 10.69
CA PRO A 308 3.99 -28.05 9.55
C PRO A 308 5.35 -28.36 8.90
N ILE A 309 5.42 -28.27 7.58
CA ILE A 309 6.65 -28.46 6.81
C ILE A 309 7.25 -27.09 6.50
N GLN A 310 8.56 -26.92 6.74
CA GLN A 310 9.28 -25.69 6.37
C GLN A 310 9.51 -25.63 4.86
N THR A 311 9.49 -24.43 4.30
CA THR A 311 9.76 -24.19 2.87
C THR A 311 11.24 -24.30 2.54
N TYR A 312 12.12 -23.86 3.44
CA TYR A 312 13.57 -23.81 3.24
C TYR A 312 14.31 -23.95 4.58
N GLY A 313 15.60 -24.29 4.52
CA GLY A 313 16.50 -24.39 5.67
C GLY A 313 17.66 -23.38 5.63
N ASN A 314 18.53 -23.41 6.64
CA ASN A 314 19.65 -22.45 6.73
C ASN A 314 20.62 -22.56 5.54
N VAL A 315 20.85 -23.78 5.06
CA VAL A 315 21.73 -24.02 3.90
C VAL A 315 21.20 -23.32 2.65
N ASP A 316 19.89 -23.31 2.44
CA ASP A 316 19.28 -22.64 1.28
C ASP A 316 19.50 -21.12 1.34
N ILE A 317 19.51 -20.55 2.54
CA ILE A 317 19.79 -19.12 2.77
C ILE A 317 21.25 -18.81 2.46
N GLU A 318 22.18 -19.61 2.98
CA GLU A 318 23.61 -19.46 2.74
C GLU A 318 23.93 -19.54 1.24
N GLU A 319 23.34 -20.51 0.53
CA GLU A 319 23.54 -20.72 -0.90
C GLU A 319 22.90 -19.61 -1.75
N LEU A 320 21.69 -19.17 -1.39
CA LEU A 320 21.03 -18.06 -2.08
C LEU A 320 21.73 -16.72 -1.81
N ALA A 321 22.31 -16.49 -0.62
CA ALA A 321 23.06 -15.27 -0.32
C ALA A 321 24.25 -15.07 -1.27
N ARG A 322 24.87 -16.16 -1.72
CA ARG A 322 25.98 -16.13 -2.69
C ARG A 322 25.53 -15.60 -4.07
N VAL A 323 24.27 -15.83 -4.48
CA VAL A 323 23.70 -15.27 -5.72
C VAL A 323 23.66 -13.73 -5.66
N PHE A 324 23.40 -13.17 -4.49
CA PHE A 324 23.29 -11.73 -4.26
C PHE A 324 24.63 -11.04 -3.95
N THR A 325 25.76 -11.71 -4.19
CA THR A 325 27.09 -11.08 -4.09
C THR A 325 27.46 -10.34 -5.38
N GLY A 326 28.24 -9.26 -5.26
CA GLY A 326 28.73 -8.50 -6.40
C GLY A 326 27.76 -7.48 -6.97
N TRP A 327 26.59 -7.26 -6.37
CA TRP A 327 25.63 -6.26 -6.83
C TRP A 327 25.95 -4.87 -6.26
N SER A 328 26.11 -3.88 -7.12
CA SER A 328 26.33 -2.48 -6.71
C SER A 328 25.79 -1.51 -7.76
N PHE A 329 25.85 -0.21 -7.47
CA PHE A 329 25.39 0.86 -8.35
C PHE A 329 25.92 0.68 -9.77
N SER A 330 25.02 0.78 -10.77
CA SER A 330 25.37 0.61 -12.18
C SER A 330 25.82 1.90 -12.85
N LYS A 331 25.24 3.03 -12.45
CA LYS A 331 25.52 4.36 -12.98
C LYS A 331 26.03 5.28 -11.87
N TYR A 332 26.65 6.38 -12.27
CA TYR A 332 26.84 7.55 -11.43
C TYR A 332 26.99 8.81 -12.29
N GLU A 333 26.73 9.96 -11.69
CA GLU A 333 27.00 11.27 -12.30
C GLU A 333 28.46 11.65 -12.05
N ASN A 334 29.22 11.91 -13.11
CA ASN A 334 30.62 12.32 -12.99
C ASN A 334 30.75 13.84 -12.71
N ASN A 335 31.98 14.31 -12.46
CA ASN A 335 32.24 15.72 -12.17
C ASN A 335 31.86 16.70 -13.30
N SER A 336 31.55 16.19 -14.49
CA SER A 336 31.07 16.98 -15.64
C SER A 336 29.55 16.97 -15.78
N GLY A 337 28.82 16.38 -14.82
CA GLY A 337 27.35 16.26 -14.85
C GLY A 337 26.83 15.19 -15.81
N ALA A 338 27.71 14.30 -16.32
CA ALA A 338 27.31 13.24 -17.24
C ALA A 338 27.05 11.93 -16.50
N ILE A 339 25.94 11.27 -16.82
CA ILE A 339 25.62 9.92 -16.35
C ILE A 339 26.51 8.91 -17.08
N VAL A 340 27.31 8.16 -16.34
CA VAL A 340 28.28 7.18 -16.87
C VAL A 340 28.21 5.87 -16.10
N ASN A 341 28.70 4.78 -16.71
CA ASN A 341 28.77 3.47 -16.05
C ASN A 341 29.73 3.50 -14.85
N ASN A 342 29.32 2.88 -13.75
CA ASN A 342 30.12 2.77 -12.55
C ASN A 342 31.17 1.66 -12.67
N THR A 343 32.44 2.03 -12.65
CA THR A 343 33.56 1.08 -12.74
C THR A 343 34.13 0.63 -11.39
N SER A 344 33.53 1.03 -10.26
CA SER A 344 34.04 0.75 -8.91
C SER A 344 32.94 0.16 -8.02
N PHE A 345 33.18 -1.03 -7.48
CA PHE A 345 32.22 -1.72 -6.61
C PHE A 345 31.86 -0.89 -5.38
N ASN A 346 32.88 -0.28 -4.75
CA ASN A 346 32.75 0.53 -3.53
C ASN A 346 32.44 2.01 -3.81
N ARG A 347 31.76 2.33 -4.92
CA ARG A 347 31.36 3.71 -5.22
C ARG A 347 30.47 4.28 -4.11
N GLY A 348 30.69 5.54 -3.74
CA GLY A 348 29.87 6.23 -2.74
C GLY A 348 28.42 6.45 -3.19
N ASN A 349 27.60 6.99 -2.29
CA ASN A 349 26.14 7.10 -2.38
C ASN A 349 25.64 8.25 -3.30
N GLY A 350 26.52 8.88 -4.08
CA GLY A 350 26.17 9.99 -4.95
C GLY A 350 25.70 11.26 -4.24
N ASN A 351 25.21 12.20 -5.05
CA ASN A 351 24.61 13.43 -4.58
C ASN A 351 23.18 13.17 -4.06
N ARG A 352 22.77 13.92 -3.03
CA ARG A 352 21.44 13.84 -2.39
C ARG A 352 20.39 14.71 -3.09
N TYR A 353 20.82 15.78 -3.76
CA TYR A 353 19.95 16.86 -4.26
C TYR A 353 19.97 17.00 -5.78
N LEU A 354 20.74 16.15 -6.46
CA LEU A 354 20.65 15.99 -7.92
C LEU A 354 19.77 14.79 -8.23
N TRP A 355 19.83 14.27 -9.45
CA TRP A 355 18.83 13.35 -10.02
C TRP A 355 18.85 11.95 -9.38
N GLN A 356 19.68 11.76 -8.34
CA GLN A 356 19.84 10.53 -7.58
C GLN A 356 20.00 9.29 -8.47
N THR A 357 20.58 9.43 -9.67
CA THR A 357 20.62 8.39 -10.71
C THR A 357 21.22 7.08 -10.23
N GLN A 358 22.13 7.11 -9.25
CA GLN A 358 22.67 5.90 -8.65
C GLN A 358 21.61 5.04 -7.94
N TRP A 359 20.52 5.66 -7.49
CA TRP A 359 19.47 5.07 -6.67
C TRP A 359 18.20 4.75 -7.47
N THR A 360 17.99 5.37 -8.62
CA THR A 360 16.89 5.08 -9.55
C THR A 360 17.30 4.02 -10.60
N GLU A 361 18.57 3.96 -10.97
CA GLU A 361 19.05 2.95 -11.92
C GLU A 361 19.24 1.58 -11.26
N PRO A 362 18.86 0.48 -11.94
CA PRO A 362 19.03 -0.86 -11.39
C PRO A 362 20.50 -1.17 -11.14
N MET A 363 20.80 -1.83 -10.03
CA MET A 363 22.11 -2.39 -9.74
C MET A 363 22.54 -3.34 -10.84
N TRP A 364 23.86 -3.48 -11.01
CA TRP A 364 24.44 -4.46 -11.91
C TRP A 364 25.52 -5.29 -11.21
N SER A 365 25.77 -6.47 -11.75
CA SER A 365 26.75 -7.41 -11.21
C SER A 365 28.18 -7.02 -11.57
N PHE A 366 29.03 -6.96 -10.54
CA PHE A 366 30.47 -6.76 -10.62
C PHE A 366 31.18 -8.10 -10.87
N ASP A 367 30.87 -8.70 -12.01
CA ASP A 367 31.42 -9.99 -12.47
C ASP A 367 32.25 -9.86 -13.77
N ALA A 368 32.88 -10.96 -14.18
CA ALA A 368 33.73 -10.99 -15.36
C ALA A 368 32.95 -10.76 -16.67
N SER A 369 31.66 -11.07 -16.72
CA SER A 369 30.81 -10.88 -17.91
C SER A 369 30.55 -9.40 -18.20
N ASN A 370 30.51 -8.56 -17.17
CA ASN A 370 30.44 -7.10 -17.28
C ASN A 370 31.84 -6.45 -17.41
N GLY A 371 32.90 -7.23 -17.62
CA GLY A 371 34.25 -6.74 -17.86
C GLY A 371 35.02 -6.35 -16.60
N PHE A 372 34.56 -6.74 -15.42
CA PHE A 372 35.24 -6.47 -14.16
C PHE A 372 36.34 -7.49 -13.87
N SER A 373 37.40 -7.04 -13.19
CA SER A 373 38.54 -7.86 -12.79
C SER A 373 39.19 -7.31 -11.52
N GLY A 374 40.09 -8.08 -10.92
CA GLY A 374 40.87 -7.67 -9.75
C GLY A 374 39.99 -7.26 -8.56
N THR A 375 40.25 -6.09 -7.98
CA THR A 375 39.52 -5.60 -6.81
C THR A 375 38.09 -5.14 -7.10
N ASN A 376 37.59 -5.28 -8.33
CA ASN A 376 36.19 -5.04 -8.66
C ASN A 376 35.45 -6.32 -9.06
N LEU A 377 36.10 -7.49 -9.06
CA LEU A 377 35.41 -8.77 -9.24
C LEU A 377 34.88 -9.23 -7.88
N ARG A 378 33.55 -9.32 -7.71
CA ARG A 378 32.91 -9.49 -6.39
C ARG A 378 31.77 -10.50 -6.31
N HIS A 379 31.31 -11.00 -7.45
CA HIS A 379 30.32 -12.08 -7.48
C HIS A 379 30.98 -13.43 -7.23
N ASP A 380 30.37 -14.28 -6.39
CA ASP A 380 30.82 -15.65 -6.17
C ASP A 380 30.41 -16.54 -7.34
N THR A 381 31.38 -17.06 -8.09
CA THR A 381 31.14 -17.91 -9.27
C THR A 381 31.24 -19.41 -8.98
N GLU A 382 31.43 -19.82 -7.73
CA GLU A 382 31.40 -21.24 -7.38
C GLU A 382 29.98 -21.82 -7.51
N ALA A 383 29.88 -23.13 -7.72
CA ALA A 383 28.59 -23.82 -7.83
C ALA A 383 27.74 -23.63 -6.56
N LYS A 384 26.41 -23.61 -6.73
CA LYS A 384 25.42 -23.40 -5.65
C LYS A 384 24.29 -24.40 -5.83
N THR A 385 23.62 -24.77 -4.74
CA THR A 385 22.40 -25.58 -4.82
C THR A 385 21.43 -25.08 -3.75
N ILE A 386 20.20 -24.78 -4.15
CA ILE A 386 19.10 -24.46 -3.22
C ILE A 386 18.05 -25.57 -3.28
N TYR A 387 17.36 -25.78 -2.15
CA TYR A 387 16.32 -26.79 -1.93
C TYR A 387 16.81 -28.23 -2.19
N ALA A 388 18.05 -28.51 -1.78
CA ALA A 388 18.69 -29.80 -2.01
C ALA A 388 17.84 -30.97 -1.48
N GLY A 389 17.52 -31.93 -2.36
CA GLY A 389 16.74 -33.11 -2.01
C GLY A 389 15.22 -32.92 -1.98
N THR A 390 14.70 -31.75 -2.38
CA THR A 390 13.26 -31.52 -2.60
C THR A 390 12.92 -31.53 -4.10
N PRO A 391 11.63 -31.63 -4.49
CA PRO A 391 11.21 -31.46 -5.87
C PRO A 391 11.56 -30.10 -6.49
N GLU A 392 11.77 -29.08 -5.65
CA GLU A 392 12.09 -27.71 -6.02
C GLU A 392 13.60 -27.43 -6.11
N GLN A 393 14.45 -28.46 -6.01
CA GLN A 393 15.91 -28.29 -6.09
C GLN A 393 16.35 -27.56 -7.36
N THR A 394 17.17 -26.52 -7.19
CA THR A 394 17.85 -25.81 -8.29
C THR A 394 19.35 -25.84 -8.10
N ASP A 395 20.06 -26.34 -9.10
CA ASP A 395 21.53 -26.40 -9.15
C ASP A 395 22.07 -25.28 -10.05
N PHE A 396 22.99 -24.48 -9.53
CA PHE A 396 23.68 -23.39 -10.22
C PHE A 396 25.11 -23.84 -10.60
N PRO A 397 25.40 -24.04 -11.90
CA PRO A 397 26.74 -24.37 -12.37
C PRO A 397 27.82 -23.35 -11.97
N ALA A 398 29.04 -23.82 -11.69
CA ALA A 398 30.18 -22.94 -11.50
C ALA A 398 30.50 -22.12 -12.77
N GLY A 399 30.96 -20.88 -12.59
CA GLY A 399 31.37 -19.96 -13.65
C GLY A 399 30.23 -19.13 -14.25
N GLN A 400 29.02 -19.19 -13.70
CA GLN A 400 27.90 -18.34 -14.13
C GLN A 400 28.14 -16.86 -13.80
N SER A 401 27.53 -15.98 -14.60
CA SER A 401 27.49 -14.55 -14.29
C SER A 401 26.43 -14.27 -13.21
N GLY A 402 26.57 -13.14 -12.52
CA GLY A 402 25.60 -12.74 -11.50
C GLY A 402 24.19 -12.61 -12.06
N GLN A 403 24.04 -12.15 -13.32
CA GLN A 403 22.73 -12.10 -13.96
C GLN A 403 22.15 -13.50 -14.23
N GLN A 404 22.98 -14.49 -14.59
CA GLN A 404 22.52 -15.87 -14.82
C GLN A 404 22.07 -16.52 -13.51
N ASP A 405 22.83 -16.32 -12.43
CA ASP A 405 22.48 -16.79 -11.09
C ASP A 405 21.19 -16.13 -10.60
N LEU A 406 21.09 -14.80 -10.71
CA LEU A 406 19.89 -14.06 -10.32
C LEU A 406 18.67 -14.54 -11.10
N THR A 407 18.79 -14.73 -12.41
CA THR A 407 17.67 -15.18 -13.25
C THR A 407 17.16 -16.54 -12.79
N GLN A 408 18.05 -17.52 -12.61
CA GLN A 408 17.66 -18.87 -12.15
C GLN A 408 17.07 -18.86 -10.73
N ALA A 409 17.64 -18.06 -9.82
CA ALA A 409 17.14 -17.94 -8.46
C ALA A 409 15.72 -17.38 -8.44
N LEU A 410 15.47 -16.28 -9.16
CA LEU A 410 14.16 -15.65 -9.22
C LEU A 410 13.14 -16.50 -9.99
N ASP A 411 13.55 -17.23 -11.03
CA ASP A 411 12.68 -18.19 -11.73
C ASP A 411 12.26 -19.33 -10.78
N THR A 412 13.20 -19.82 -9.96
CA THR A 412 12.92 -20.85 -8.94
C THR A 412 11.90 -20.32 -7.92
N LEU A 413 12.09 -19.11 -7.39
CA LEU A 413 11.16 -18.51 -6.44
C LEU A 413 9.79 -18.22 -7.08
N ALA A 414 9.75 -17.73 -8.31
CA ALA A 414 8.49 -17.42 -8.99
C ALA A 414 7.66 -18.66 -9.35
N THR A 415 8.32 -19.78 -9.62
CA THR A 415 7.67 -21.06 -9.97
C THR A 415 7.49 -22.00 -8.77
N HIS A 416 7.97 -21.61 -7.59
CA HIS A 416 7.83 -22.42 -6.38
C HIS A 416 6.34 -22.63 -6.02
N PRO A 417 5.89 -23.85 -5.69
CA PRO A 417 4.47 -24.15 -5.44
C PRO A 417 3.84 -23.33 -4.32
N ASN A 418 4.66 -22.78 -3.42
CA ASN A 418 4.19 -21.97 -2.31
C ASN A 418 3.95 -20.50 -2.65
N THR A 419 4.49 -20.01 -3.77
CA THR A 419 4.47 -18.58 -4.10
C THR A 419 3.07 -18.08 -4.38
N ALA A 420 2.30 -18.82 -5.19
CA ALA A 420 0.93 -18.47 -5.53
C ALA A 420 0.01 -18.37 -4.30
N PRO A 421 -0.13 -19.41 -3.44
CA PRO A 421 -1.01 -19.31 -2.26
C PRO A 421 -0.51 -18.29 -1.23
N PHE A 422 0.80 -18.16 -1.05
CA PHE A 422 1.38 -17.21 -0.09
C PHE A 422 1.08 -15.77 -0.48
N LEU A 423 1.41 -15.36 -1.72
CA LEU A 423 1.17 -14.00 -2.18
C LEU A 423 -0.31 -13.69 -2.33
N SER A 424 -1.12 -14.65 -2.78
CA SER A 424 -2.58 -14.48 -2.85
C SER A 424 -3.16 -14.16 -1.48
N LYS A 425 -2.76 -14.90 -0.43
CA LYS A 425 -3.22 -14.64 0.95
C LYS A 425 -2.82 -13.24 1.43
N LEU A 426 -1.58 -12.81 1.17
CA LEU A 426 -1.11 -11.48 1.55
C LEU A 426 -1.87 -10.37 0.81
N LEU A 427 -1.99 -10.47 -0.51
CA LEU A 427 -2.68 -9.47 -1.33
C LEU A 427 -4.17 -9.37 -0.96
N ILE A 428 -4.85 -10.50 -0.73
CA ILE A 428 -6.25 -10.50 -0.27
C ILE A 428 -6.40 -9.71 1.03
N LYS A 429 -5.46 -9.89 1.99
CA LYS A 429 -5.46 -9.15 3.25
C LYS A 429 -5.19 -7.66 3.07
N ARG A 430 -4.42 -7.26 2.06
CA ARG A 430 -4.22 -5.84 1.72
C ARG A 430 -5.47 -5.22 1.11
N PHE A 431 -6.14 -5.92 0.19
CA PHE A 431 -7.24 -5.35 -0.59
C PHE A 431 -8.64 -5.54 -0.02
N THR A 432 -9.00 -6.67 0.60
CA THR A 432 -10.43 -7.01 0.78
C THR A 432 -10.79 -7.63 2.12
N SER A 433 -10.03 -8.61 2.62
CA SER A 433 -10.45 -9.35 3.82
C SER A 433 -9.31 -9.81 4.70
N SER A 434 -9.45 -9.61 6.02
CA SER A 434 -8.52 -10.13 7.02
C SER A 434 -8.61 -11.66 7.16
N ASN A 435 -9.77 -12.26 6.84
CA ASN A 435 -10.07 -13.69 7.05
C ASN A 435 -10.64 -14.36 5.80
N PRO A 436 -9.88 -14.43 4.69
CA PRO A 436 -10.36 -15.06 3.47
C PRO A 436 -10.62 -16.56 3.68
N SER A 437 -11.64 -17.11 3.01
CA SER A 437 -11.83 -18.56 3.06
C SER A 437 -10.74 -19.29 2.25
N PRO A 438 -10.50 -20.58 2.53
CA PRO A 438 -9.59 -21.38 1.71
C PRO A 438 -9.99 -21.41 0.22
N GLY A 439 -11.30 -21.43 -0.07
CA GLY A 439 -11.79 -21.41 -1.46
C GLY A 439 -11.47 -20.10 -2.18
N TYR A 440 -11.50 -18.97 -1.47
CA TYR A 440 -11.10 -17.68 -2.03
C TYR A 440 -9.60 -17.65 -2.35
N VAL A 441 -8.75 -18.08 -1.41
CA VAL A 441 -7.30 -18.17 -1.66
C VAL A 441 -7.00 -19.11 -2.83
N TYR A 442 -7.68 -20.26 -2.91
CA TYR A 442 -7.52 -21.24 -4.00
C TYR A 442 -7.79 -20.63 -5.38
N ARG A 443 -8.89 -19.89 -5.54
CA ARG A 443 -9.24 -19.26 -6.83
C ARG A 443 -8.23 -18.21 -7.25
N VAL A 444 -7.77 -17.37 -6.32
CA VAL A 444 -6.76 -16.34 -6.63
C VAL A 444 -5.40 -16.98 -6.93
N ALA A 445 -4.98 -17.99 -6.16
CA ALA A 445 -3.74 -18.72 -6.41
C ALA A 445 -3.76 -19.43 -7.77
N SER A 446 -4.91 -20.00 -8.17
CA SER A 446 -5.08 -20.62 -9.49
C SER A 446 -4.91 -19.61 -10.64
N VAL A 447 -5.38 -18.36 -10.47
CA VAL A 447 -5.15 -17.27 -11.43
C VAL A 447 -3.68 -16.87 -11.46
N PHE A 448 -3.03 -16.79 -10.29
CA PHE A 448 -1.59 -16.52 -10.21
C PHE A 448 -0.77 -17.56 -10.99
N GLU A 449 -1.15 -18.84 -10.97
CA GLU A 449 -0.46 -19.90 -11.71
C GLU A 449 -0.69 -19.87 -13.23
N GLY A 450 -1.41 -18.86 -13.75
CA GLY A 450 -1.75 -18.74 -15.18
C GLY A 450 -2.98 -19.57 -15.58
N GLY A 451 -3.68 -20.14 -14.60
CA GLY A 451 -4.97 -20.79 -14.79
C GLY A 451 -6.08 -19.81 -15.17
N THR A 452 -7.18 -20.35 -15.67
CA THR A 452 -8.43 -19.60 -15.82
C THR A 452 -9.16 -19.60 -14.49
N ASN A 453 -9.75 -18.47 -14.10
CA ASN A 453 -10.68 -18.49 -12.99
C ASN A 453 -11.93 -19.32 -13.38
N HIS A 454 -12.35 -20.24 -12.51
CA HIS A 454 -13.26 -21.34 -12.83
C HIS A 454 -14.76 -20.99 -12.70
N HIS A 455 -15.14 -19.71 -12.80
CA HIS A 455 -16.55 -19.30 -12.79
C HIS A 455 -17.27 -19.70 -14.08
N THR A 456 -18.31 -20.51 -13.98
CA THR A 456 -19.25 -20.73 -15.08
C THR A 456 -20.22 -19.55 -15.20
N GLY A 457 -20.04 -18.70 -16.22
CA GLY A 457 -21.06 -17.72 -16.65
C GLY A 457 -20.57 -16.28 -16.81
N SER A 458 -19.48 -15.89 -16.12
CA SER A 458 -18.70 -14.68 -16.38
C SER A 458 -17.30 -14.94 -15.84
N ALA A 459 -16.27 -14.82 -16.67
CA ALA A 459 -14.90 -15.01 -16.21
C ALA A 459 -14.52 -13.81 -15.32
N LEU A 460 -13.99 -14.03 -14.11
CA LEU A 460 -13.52 -12.92 -13.24
C LEU A 460 -12.38 -12.12 -13.89
N VAL A 461 -11.64 -12.78 -14.78
CA VAL A 461 -10.58 -12.26 -15.65
C VAL A 461 -10.58 -13.09 -16.93
N ASP A 462 -10.19 -12.51 -18.06
CA ASP A 462 -10.13 -13.22 -19.35
C ASP A 462 -9.39 -14.57 -19.24
N ALA A 463 -9.92 -15.59 -19.91
CA ALA A 463 -9.36 -16.93 -19.88
C ALA A 463 -7.96 -16.98 -20.51
N GLY A 464 -6.98 -17.46 -19.75
CA GLY A 464 -5.59 -17.65 -20.19
C GLY A 464 -4.70 -16.48 -19.82
N GLY A 465 -3.52 -16.76 -19.26
CA GLY A 465 -2.54 -15.76 -18.87
C GLY A 465 -1.19 -16.38 -18.58
N THR A 466 -0.15 -15.54 -18.58
CA THR A 466 1.18 -15.93 -18.09
C THR A 466 1.10 -16.04 -16.56
N ALA A 467 1.68 -17.08 -15.97
CA ALA A 467 1.79 -17.20 -14.52
C ALA A 467 2.45 -15.93 -13.93
N GLY A 468 1.89 -15.40 -12.84
CA GLY A 468 2.35 -14.19 -12.17
C GLY A 468 1.80 -12.88 -12.76
N ASP A 469 0.76 -12.91 -13.60
CA ASP A 469 0.09 -11.69 -14.10
C ASP A 469 -0.61 -10.94 -12.96
N MET A 470 -0.01 -9.84 -12.49
CA MET A 470 -0.44 -9.13 -11.29
C MET A 470 -1.76 -8.40 -11.47
N GLU A 471 -2.07 -7.94 -12.68
CA GLU A 471 -3.36 -7.31 -12.98
C GLU A 471 -4.48 -8.32 -12.78
N LYS A 472 -4.32 -9.52 -13.35
CA LYS A 472 -5.31 -10.58 -13.24
C LYS A 472 -5.49 -11.06 -11.80
N VAL A 473 -4.39 -11.16 -11.05
CA VAL A 473 -4.44 -11.53 -9.63
C VAL A 473 -5.25 -10.51 -8.84
N VAL A 474 -4.98 -9.21 -8.99
CA VAL A 474 -5.72 -8.16 -8.27
C VAL A 474 -7.19 -8.10 -8.70
N ARG A 475 -7.49 -8.25 -9.99
CA ARG A 475 -8.88 -8.37 -10.46
C ARG A 475 -9.59 -9.57 -9.85
N ALA A 476 -8.94 -10.73 -9.80
CA ALA A 476 -9.52 -11.94 -9.19
C ALA A 476 -9.84 -11.74 -7.70
N ILE A 477 -9.01 -10.98 -6.98
CA ILE A 477 -9.26 -10.58 -5.58
C ILE A 477 -10.52 -9.72 -5.48
N LEU A 478 -10.59 -8.63 -6.24
CA LEU A 478 -11.67 -7.65 -6.12
C LEU A 478 -13.03 -8.16 -6.61
N MET A 479 -13.01 -9.12 -7.55
CA MET A 479 -14.20 -9.65 -8.19
C MET A 479 -14.68 -10.98 -7.58
N ASP A 480 -13.98 -11.51 -6.57
CA ASP A 480 -14.38 -12.75 -5.92
C ASP A 480 -15.77 -12.64 -5.28
N ARG A 481 -16.51 -13.76 -5.29
CA ARG A 481 -17.85 -13.82 -4.69
C ARG A 481 -17.86 -13.40 -3.23
N GLU A 482 -16.86 -13.77 -2.43
CA GLU A 482 -16.79 -13.37 -1.02
C GLU A 482 -16.72 -11.85 -0.82
N VAL A 483 -16.29 -11.13 -1.85
CA VAL A 483 -16.11 -9.69 -1.85
C VAL A 483 -17.31 -8.98 -2.49
N ARG A 484 -18.00 -9.61 -3.46
CA ARG A 484 -19.06 -8.98 -4.27
C ARG A 484 -20.48 -9.41 -3.91
N ASP A 485 -20.63 -10.51 -3.20
CA ASP A 485 -21.94 -10.97 -2.72
C ASP A 485 -22.33 -10.22 -1.44
N LEU A 486 -23.39 -9.40 -1.52
CA LEU A 486 -23.88 -8.60 -0.39
C LEU A 486 -24.38 -9.48 0.77
N GLU A 487 -24.91 -10.68 0.49
CA GLU A 487 -25.36 -11.58 1.56
C GLU A 487 -24.18 -12.09 2.37
N ILE A 488 -23.08 -12.47 1.69
CA ILE A 488 -21.84 -12.89 2.36
C ILE A 488 -21.26 -11.73 3.15
N ALA A 489 -21.21 -10.55 2.53
CA ALA A 489 -20.72 -9.34 3.18
C ALA A 489 -21.47 -9.09 4.49
N ASP A 490 -22.81 -9.07 4.44
CA ASP A 490 -23.69 -8.65 5.55
C ASP A 490 -23.87 -9.73 6.64
N THR A 491 -23.66 -11.03 6.34
CA THR A 491 -23.94 -12.11 7.31
C THR A 491 -22.71 -12.80 7.88
N ARG A 492 -21.56 -12.77 7.21
CA ARG A 492 -20.36 -13.50 7.66
C ARG A 492 -19.53 -12.64 8.61
N ALA A 493 -19.30 -13.13 9.83
CA ALA A 493 -18.53 -12.43 10.86
C ALA A 493 -17.07 -12.10 10.47
N GLY A 494 -16.47 -12.85 9.54
CA GLY A 494 -15.11 -12.63 9.02
C GLY A 494 -15.04 -11.90 7.68
N ALA A 495 -16.16 -11.38 7.15
CA ALA A 495 -16.16 -10.63 5.90
C ALA A 495 -15.54 -9.24 6.07
N GLY A 496 -14.80 -8.78 5.05
CA GLY A 496 -14.14 -7.49 5.06
C GLY A 496 -12.88 -7.43 5.94
N LYS A 497 -12.41 -6.20 6.16
CA LYS A 497 -11.27 -5.86 7.04
C LYS A 497 -11.50 -4.51 7.70
N SER A 498 -10.72 -4.20 8.74
CA SER A 498 -10.60 -2.82 9.20
C SER A 498 -9.79 -2.03 8.17
N LYS A 499 -10.18 -0.77 7.92
CA LYS A 499 -9.39 0.15 7.10
C LYS A 499 -8.09 0.46 7.80
N GLU A 500 -7.04 0.61 7.01
CA GLU A 500 -5.75 1.04 7.51
C GLU A 500 -5.76 2.55 7.75
N PRO A 501 -5.02 3.07 8.75
CA PRO A 501 -5.08 4.48 9.12
C PRO A 501 -4.80 5.44 7.97
N ALA A 502 -3.85 5.12 7.08
CA ALA A 502 -3.55 5.98 5.92
C ALA A 502 -4.75 6.09 4.96
N ILE A 503 -5.50 4.99 4.78
CA ILE A 503 -6.71 4.96 3.95
C ILE A 503 -7.83 5.75 4.63
N VAL A 504 -8.00 5.63 5.95
CA VAL A 504 -9.01 6.40 6.70
C VAL A 504 -8.77 7.90 6.52
N VAL A 505 -7.53 8.36 6.70
CA VAL A 505 -7.17 9.77 6.54
C VAL A 505 -7.37 10.24 5.09
N ALA A 506 -6.91 9.48 4.11
CA ALA A 506 -7.09 9.82 2.69
C ALA A 506 -8.58 9.89 2.31
N HIS A 507 -9.40 8.97 2.83
CA HIS A 507 -10.85 8.96 2.59
C HIS A 507 -11.51 10.20 3.20
N VAL A 508 -11.20 10.56 4.45
CA VAL A 508 -11.75 11.77 5.09
C VAL A 508 -11.40 13.03 4.29
N ILE A 509 -10.14 13.17 3.86
CA ILE A 509 -9.67 14.30 3.04
C ILE A 509 -10.43 14.38 1.72
N ARG A 510 -10.57 13.24 1.00
CA ARG A 510 -11.29 13.18 -0.29
C ARG A 510 -12.79 13.45 -0.13
N ALA A 511 -13.43 12.82 0.85
CA ALA A 511 -14.85 12.99 1.11
C ALA A 511 -15.19 14.44 1.46
N MET A 512 -14.28 15.14 2.16
CA MET A 512 -14.45 16.56 2.51
C MET A 512 -13.97 17.53 1.44
N ASN A 513 -13.59 17.03 0.25
CA ASN A 513 -13.01 17.80 -0.84
C ASN A 513 -11.96 18.81 -0.34
N ALA A 514 -11.06 18.35 0.53
CA ALA A 514 -10.19 19.26 1.26
C ALA A 514 -9.09 19.84 0.36
N GLN A 515 -8.95 21.17 0.38
CA GLN A 515 -8.10 21.96 -0.52
C GLN A 515 -7.19 22.93 0.25
N SER A 516 -5.98 23.18 -0.25
CA SER A 516 -5.19 24.35 0.15
C SER A 516 -5.47 25.53 -0.81
N ARG A 517 -4.93 26.72 -0.50
CA ARG A 517 -4.98 27.87 -1.43
C ARG A 517 -3.81 27.89 -2.41
N ILE A 518 -3.00 26.84 -2.42
CA ILE A 518 -1.84 26.69 -3.29
C ILE A 518 -2.27 25.77 -4.44
N PRO A 519 -2.67 26.31 -5.59
CA PRO A 519 -3.20 25.49 -6.67
C PRO A 519 -2.05 24.72 -7.34
N LEU A 520 -2.30 23.47 -7.74
CA LEU A 520 -1.29 22.62 -8.37
C LEU A 520 -0.73 23.22 -9.67
N GLU A 521 -1.53 24.04 -10.35
CA GLU A 521 -1.16 24.71 -11.60
C GLU A 521 0.11 25.57 -11.51
N ILE A 522 0.55 25.96 -10.31
CA ILE A 522 1.82 26.69 -10.13
C ILE A 522 3.02 25.92 -10.67
N LEU A 523 2.96 24.59 -10.67
CA LEU A 523 4.06 23.71 -11.11
C LEU A 523 4.16 23.63 -12.64
N THR A 524 3.06 23.77 -13.36
CA THR A 524 3.04 23.75 -14.85
C THR A 524 3.51 25.05 -15.49
N ARG A 525 3.40 26.17 -14.77
CA ARG A 525 3.56 27.53 -15.31
C ARG A 525 4.97 28.11 -15.18
N LEU A 526 5.90 27.38 -14.55
CA LEU A 526 7.34 27.63 -14.65
C LEU A 526 7.81 27.63 -16.12
N ALA A 527 7.11 26.92 -17.01
CA ALA A 527 7.45 26.76 -18.43
C ALA A 527 7.25 28.00 -19.33
N SER A 528 6.41 29.00 -18.94
CA SER A 528 5.94 30.03 -19.89
C SER A 528 6.36 31.48 -19.65
N GLY A 529 6.86 31.84 -18.45
CA GLY A 529 7.24 33.22 -18.07
C GLY A 529 6.16 34.32 -18.28
N PRO A 530 6.46 35.60 -17.98
CA PRO A 530 6.97 36.13 -16.71
C PRO A 530 5.85 36.34 -15.68
N ASN A 531 6.23 36.27 -14.39
CA ASN A 531 5.55 36.84 -13.22
C ASN A 531 4.10 36.41 -12.98
N TYR A 532 3.92 35.32 -12.24
CA TYR A 532 2.63 35.04 -11.64
C TYR A 532 2.33 36.04 -10.51
N THR A 533 1.14 36.65 -10.55
CA THR A 533 0.57 37.40 -9.42
C THR A 533 -0.42 36.47 -8.73
N VAL A 534 0.05 35.62 -7.82
CA VAL A 534 -0.89 34.98 -6.90
C VAL A 534 -1.42 36.08 -5.99
N THR A 535 -2.73 36.19 -5.78
CA THR A 535 -3.27 36.98 -4.66
C THR A 535 -4.02 36.08 -3.67
N PRO A 536 -3.32 35.35 -2.78
CA PRO A 536 -3.90 34.82 -1.56
C PRO A 536 -3.42 35.69 -0.39
N GLY A 537 -4.36 36.27 0.38
CA GLY A 537 -4.23 36.66 1.79
C GLY A 537 -3.16 37.67 2.26
N SER A 538 -1.95 37.67 1.71
CA SER A 538 -0.78 38.40 2.20
C SER A 538 0.17 38.78 1.07
N GLY A 539 -0.31 39.56 0.10
CA GLY A 539 0.40 40.66 -0.57
C GLY A 539 1.84 40.53 -1.10
N ASN A 540 2.48 39.36 -1.12
CA ASN A 540 3.85 39.20 -1.59
C ASN A 540 3.89 38.36 -2.86
N VAL A 541 4.28 39.01 -3.95
CA VAL A 541 4.46 38.45 -5.28
C VAL A 541 5.93 38.07 -5.42
N ILE A 542 6.26 36.78 -5.60
CA ILE A 542 7.59 36.39 -6.07
C ILE A 542 7.50 36.12 -7.57
N PRO A 543 7.93 37.07 -8.43
CA PRO A 543 8.15 36.76 -9.83
C PRO A 543 9.34 35.80 -9.99
N LEU A 544 9.13 34.62 -10.58
CA LEU A 544 10.19 33.69 -11.00
C LEU A 544 10.53 33.91 -12.48
N PRO A 545 11.57 34.68 -12.84
CA PRO A 545 11.99 34.80 -14.23
C PRO A 545 12.85 33.58 -14.65
N VAL A 546 12.39 32.82 -15.64
CA VAL A 546 13.26 31.86 -16.37
C VAL A 546 14.27 32.68 -17.16
N THR A 547 15.50 32.81 -16.67
CA THR A 547 16.58 33.51 -17.37
C THR A 547 17.43 32.51 -18.13
N GLY A 548 17.83 32.83 -19.38
CA GLY A 548 18.50 31.92 -20.32
C GLY A 548 19.85 31.30 -19.90
N GLU A 549 20.33 31.52 -18.68
CA GLU A 549 21.44 30.75 -18.07
C GLU A 549 21.04 29.30 -17.72
N ASP A 550 19.74 28.99 -17.69
CA ASP A 550 19.21 27.65 -17.39
C ASP A 550 19.29 26.66 -18.58
N SER A 551 19.83 27.09 -19.73
CA SER A 551 19.90 26.31 -20.98
C SER A 551 20.84 25.09 -20.98
N ASN A 552 21.64 24.92 -19.92
CA ASN A 552 22.50 23.73 -19.72
C ASN A 552 21.84 22.66 -18.82
N TRP A 553 20.61 22.89 -18.35
CA TRP A 553 19.88 21.96 -17.49
C TRP A 553 18.61 21.46 -18.22
N PRO A 554 18.16 20.22 -17.99
CA PRO A 554 16.95 19.70 -18.65
C PRO A 554 15.76 20.58 -18.30
N ALA A 555 14.80 20.72 -19.21
CA ALA A 555 13.57 21.45 -18.95
C ALA A 555 12.92 20.97 -17.65
N MET A 556 12.71 21.90 -16.72
CA MET A 556 12.49 21.68 -15.28
C MET A 556 10.99 21.70 -14.93
N ASP A 557 10.15 21.26 -15.87
CA ASP A 557 8.72 21.52 -15.83
C ASP A 557 7.96 20.29 -15.35
N PHE A 558 7.00 20.47 -14.43
CA PHE A 558 5.95 19.49 -14.26
C PHE A 558 5.18 19.42 -15.58
N ALA A 559 5.39 18.34 -16.33
CA ALA A 559 4.89 18.24 -17.69
C ALA A 559 3.38 18.47 -17.70
N ALA A 560 2.88 19.24 -18.68
CA ALA A 560 1.45 19.48 -18.82
C ALA A 560 0.64 18.17 -18.83
N SER A 561 1.20 17.12 -19.45
CA SER A 561 0.63 15.77 -19.44
C SER A 561 0.52 15.14 -18.03
N GLN A 562 1.44 15.45 -17.11
CA GLN A 562 1.34 14.99 -15.73
C GLN A 562 0.33 15.81 -14.92
N ALA A 563 0.15 17.10 -15.24
CA ALA A 563 -0.89 17.92 -14.61
C ALA A 563 -2.30 17.56 -15.07
N ASP A 564 -2.47 17.10 -16.30
CA ASP A 564 -3.74 16.59 -16.83
C ASP A 564 -4.23 15.32 -16.09
N ASN A 565 -3.35 14.67 -15.31
CA ASN A 565 -3.71 13.55 -14.43
C ASN A 565 -4.41 13.99 -13.13
N PHE A 566 -4.65 15.29 -12.95
CA PHE A 566 -5.34 15.88 -11.81
C PHE A 566 -6.56 16.70 -12.26
N PRO A 567 -7.59 16.87 -11.41
CA PRO A 567 -8.67 17.81 -11.69
C PRO A 567 -8.14 19.26 -11.72
N ALA A 568 -8.81 20.13 -12.47
CA ALA A 568 -8.37 21.49 -12.71
C ALA A 568 -8.31 22.38 -11.44
N ASP A 569 -9.07 22.02 -10.41
CA ASP A 569 -9.11 22.68 -9.10
C ASP A 569 -8.20 21.99 -8.05
N ALA A 570 -7.34 21.05 -8.47
CA ALA A 570 -6.38 20.41 -7.58
C ALA A 570 -5.46 21.44 -6.91
N SER A 571 -5.17 21.19 -5.63
CA SER A 571 -4.27 21.99 -4.81
C SER A 571 -3.24 21.10 -4.13
N ILE A 572 -2.13 21.70 -3.73
CA ILE A 572 -1.08 20.98 -3.01
C ILE A 572 -1.58 20.69 -1.58
N ILE A 573 -1.54 19.42 -1.17
CA ILE A 573 -1.93 18.96 0.16
C ILE A 573 -0.68 18.66 0.97
N HIS A 574 -0.19 19.66 1.69
CA HIS A 574 0.85 19.45 2.69
C HIS A 574 0.23 18.96 3.99
N ILE A 575 0.48 17.69 4.31
CA ILE A 575 0.22 17.12 5.64
C ILE A 575 1.56 16.58 6.12
N THR A 576 2.16 17.29 7.08
CA THR A 576 3.47 16.90 7.59
C THR A 576 3.35 15.68 8.51
N THR A 577 3.57 14.48 7.98
CA THR A 577 3.64 13.26 8.80
C THR A 577 5.01 13.16 9.46
N ARG A 578 5.37 14.10 10.34
CA ARG A 578 6.56 13.94 11.18
C ARG A 578 6.29 12.82 12.19
N THR A 579 6.69 11.59 11.89
CA THR A 579 6.44 10.39 12.73
C THR A 579 4.94 10.01 12.70
N PRO A 580 4.52 8.74 12.93
CA PRO A 580 3.20 8.28 12.56
C PRO A 580 2.17 8.73 13.60
N VAL A 581 1.65 9.96 13.45
CA VAL A 581 0.51 10.47 14.23
C VAL A 581 -0.71 9.55 14.11
N PHE A 582 -0.84 8.84 12.98
CA PHE A 582 -1.92 7.88 12.72
C PHE A 582 -1.46 6.41 12.74
N GLY A 583 -0.24 6.12 13.20
CA GLY A 583 0.27 4.76 13.28
C GLY A 583 0.76 4.19 11.94
N GLN A 584 0.46 4.88 10.82
CA GLN A 584 0.89 4.54 9.48
C GLN A 584 1.17 5.81 8.67
N SER A 585 2.29 5.82 7.94
CA SER A 585 2.56 6.81 6.89
C SER A 585 3.20 6.08 5.70
N PRO A 586 2.82 6.37 4.45
CA PRO A 586 3.36 5.67 3.29
C PRO A 586 4.89 5.62 3.29
N MET A 587 5.43 4.45 2.95
CA MET A 587 6.87 4.19 2.90
C MET A 587 7.64 4.49 4.20
N SER A 588 6.96 4.53 5.35
CA SER A 588 7.55 4.77 6.67
C SER A 588 7.40 3.55 7.59
N ALA A 589 7.44 2.36 7.00
CA ALA A 589 7.31 1.11 7.75
C ALA A 589 8.40 0.99 8.82
N PRO A 590 8.07 0.60 10.06
CA PRO A 590 9.04 0.51 11.15
C PRO A 590 10.01 -0.67 10.99
N SER A 591 9.64 -1.67 10.19
CA SER A 591 10.45 -2.87 9.96
C SER A 591 10.12 -3.54 8.63
N VAL A 592 10.90 -4.55 8.26
CA VAL A 592 10.67 -5.43 7.10
C VAL A 592 9.33 -6.16 7.15
N PHE A 593 8.77 -6.35 8.35
CA PHE A 593 7.44 -6.94 8.57
C PHE A 593 6.29 -5.94 8.36
N ASN A 594 6.59 -4.76 7.79
CA ASN A 594 5.67 -3.65 7.62
C ASN A 594 5.13 -3.11 8.97
N PHE A 595 4.00 -2.40 8.95
CA PHE A 595 3.34 -1.81 10.12
C PHE A 595 2.66 -2.84 11.04
N PHE A 596 2.17 -3.94 10.48
CA PHE A 596 1.46 -4.98 11.21
C PHE A 596 1.67 -6.37 10.59
N LEU A 597 1.55 -7.39 11.43
CA LEU A 597 1.68 -8.79 11.04
C LEU A 597 0.41 -9.26 10.34
N PRO A 598 0.51 -9.91 9.16
CA PRO A 598 -0.65 -10.39 8.42
C PRO A 598 -1.57 -11.33 9.20
N ASP A 599 -1.05 -12.05 10.19
CA ASP A 599 -1.82 -13.01 11.00
C ASP A 599 -2.04 -12.54 12.45
N TYR A 600 -1.92 -11.22 12.73
CA TYR A 600 -2.21 -10.69 14.05
C TYR A 600 -3.68 -10.89 14.43
N SER A 601 -3.91 -11.51 15.60
CA SER A 601 -5.21 -11.66 16.22
C SER A 601 -5.25 -10.88 17.54
N PRO A 602 -6.11 -9.85 17.67
CA PRO A 602 -6.28 -9.16 18.94
C PRO A 602 -6.95 -10.07 19.97
N GLY A 603 -6.53 -9.94 21.22
CA GLY A 603 -7.14 -10.69 22.33
C GLY A 603 -8.64 -10.37 22.48
N GLY A 604 -9.41 -11.34 22.97
CA GLY A 604 -10.87 -11.21 23.13
C GLY A 604 -11.65 -12.02 22.10
N GLU A 605 -12.82 -11.51 21.71
CA GLU A 605 -13.81 -12.23 20.89
C GLU A 605 -13.26 -12.69 19.54
N LEU A 606 -12.42 -11.87 18.89
CA LEU A 606 -11.79 -12.23 17.62
C LEU A 606 -10.86 -13.44 17.76
N SER A 607 -9.93 -13.43 18.74
CA SER A 607 -9.07 -14.60 18.98
C SER A 607 -9.85 -15.83 19.47
N ILE A 608 -10.98 -15.65 20.17
CA ILE A 608 -11.86 -16.77 20.58
C ILE A 608 -12.54 -17.39 19.35
N ALA A 609 -12.89 -16.57 18.37
CA ALA A 609 -13.44 -17.01 17.09
C ALA A 609 -12.38 -17.51 16.09
N GLY A 610 -11.09 -17.50 16.45
CA GLY A 610 -9.99 -17.87 15.55
C GLY A 610 -9.78 -16.88 14.39
N LEU A 611 -10.26 -15.64 14.54
CA LEU A 611 -10.17 -14.60 13.51
C LEU A 611 -8.95 -13.71 13.73
N THR A 612 -8.38 -13.27 12.62
CA THR A 612 -7.29 -12.28 12.57
C THR A 612 -7.85 -10.90 12.22
N ALA A 613 -7.23 -9.85 12.75
CA ALA A 613 -7.55 -8.46 12.40
C ALA A 613 -6.24 -7.66 12.38
N PRO A 614 -5.43 -7.83 11.31
CA PRO A 614 -4.06 -7.32 11.23
C PRO A 614 -3.94 -5.82 11.52
N GLU A 615 -4.84 -5.03 10.96
CA GLU A 615 -4.83 -3.58 11.04
C GLU A 615 -5.05 -3.09 12.48
N LEU A 616 -5.74 -3.87 13.32
CA LEU A 616 -5.96 -3.54 14.74
C LEU A 616 -4.67 -3.63 15.58
N GLN A 617 -3.57 -4.14 15.04
CA GLN A 617 -2.26 -4.06 15.70
C GLN A 617 -1.80 -2.61 15.85
N LEU A 618 -2.23 -1.71 14.96
CA LEU A 618 -1.92 -0.28 15.01
C LEU A 618 -2.86 0.51 15.93
N THR A 619 -4.03 -0.05 16.26
CA THR A 619 -5.08 0.62 17.02
C THR A 619 -4.80 0.58 18.53
N THR A 620 -3.81 1.38 18.96
CA THR A 620 -3.53 1.60 20.38
C THR A 620 -4.37 2.75 20.95
N GLU A 621 -4.49 2.84 22.28
CA GLU A 621 -5.23 3.93 22.94
C GLU A 621 -4.75 5.33 22.48
N THR A 622 -3.43 5.52 22.36
CA THR A 622 -2.85 6.77 21.87
C THR A 622 -3.24 7.03 20.42
N GLN A 623 -3.16 6.02 19.56
CA GLN A 623 -3.46 6.14 18.13
C GLN A 623 -4.93 6.46 17.86
N VAL A 624 -5.85 5.88 18.63
CA VAL A 624 -7.28 6.21 18.53
C VAL A 624 -7.53 7.67 18.91
N VAL A 625 -6.92 8.15 20.00
CA VAL A 625 -7.06 9.55 20.43
C VAL A 625 -6.45 10.51 19.41
N ASP A 626 -5.28 10.19 18.87
CA ASP A 626 -4.60 11.04 17.89
C ASP A 626 -5.37 11.11 16.57
N ALA A 627 -5.92 9.98 16.08
CA ALA A 627 -6.77 9.96 14.89
C ALA A 627 -8.05 10.80 15.08
N ILE A 628 -8.67 10.71 16.26
CA ILE A 628 -9.85 11.50 16.60
C ILE A 628 -9.53 13.00 16.64
N ASN A 629 -8.44 13.39 17.31
CA ASN A 629 -8.02 14.78 17.39
C ASN A 629 -7.71 15.35 16.00
N TYR A 630 -7.10 14.55 15.13
CA TYR A 630 -6.78 14.99 13.78
C TYR A 630 -8.00 15.20 12.90
N THR A 631 -8.98 14.30 12.95
CA THR A 631 -10.25 14.51 12.24
C THR A 631 -10.98 15.72 12.81
N GLU A 632 -10.94 15.94 14.13
CA GLU A 632 -11.46 17.15 14.75
C GLU A 632 -10.76 18.41 14.21
N ASP A 633 -9.43 18.41 14.07
CA ASP A 633 -8.68 19.52 13.46
C ASP A 633 -9.08 19.75 11.99
N LEU A 634 -9.17 18.70 11.18
CA LEU A 634 -9.64 18.81 9.79
C LEU A 634 -11.08 19.35 9.69
N VAL A 635 -11.93 19.00 10.65
CA VAL A 635 -13.34 19.38 10.65
C VAL A 635 -13.54 20.78 11.23
N ASN A 636 -12.81 21.17 12.28
CA ASN A 636 -13.07 22.35 13.09
C ASN A 636 -11.95 23.40 13.13
N ASP A 637 -10.68 23.02 12.99
CA ASP A 637 -9.54 23.94 13.00
C ASP A 637 -8.40 23.53 12.02
N PRO A 638 -8.60 23.72 10.71
CA PRO A 638 -7.67 23.23 9.67
C PRO A 638 -6.25 23.85 9.73
N GLY A 639 -6.01 24.81 10.63
CA GLY A 639 -4.77 25.58 10.71
C GLY A 639 -3.61 24.93 11.44
N TRP A 640 -3.81 23.78 12.10
CA TRP A 640 -2.78 23.12 12.91
C TRP A 640 -1.95 22.07 12.19
N LEU A 641 -2.32 21.68 10.97
CA LEU A 641 -1.70 20.55 10.27
C LEU A 641 -0.41 20.90 9.53
N ASN A 642 -0.02 22.19 9.48
CA ASN A 642 1.17 22.63 8.74
C ASN A 642 2.19 23.43 9.54
N VAL A 643 3.47 23.06 9.32
CA VAL A 643 4.66 23.68 9.93
C VAL A 643 5.73 24.05 8.89
N THR A 644 5.46 23.85 7.60
CA THR A 644 6.48 23.99 6.53
C THR A 644 5.89 24.75 5.34
N GLY A 645 5.83 26.08 5.42
CA GLY A 645 5.32 26.90 4.32
C GLY A 645 6.17 26.76 3.05
N LEU A 646 5.51 26.65 1.90
CA LEU A 646 6.13 26.70 0.59
C LEU A 646 6.61 28.13 0.30
N GLU A 647 7.83 28.29 -0.21
CA GLU A 647 8.44 29.60 -0.45
C GLU A 647 7.53 30.51 -1.30
N GLY A 648 7.25 31.74 -0.82
CA GLY A 648 6.34 32.67 -1.49
C GLY A 648 4.86 32.54 -1.10
N PHE A 649 4.49 31.55 -0.28
CA PHE A 649 3.15 31.42 0.30
C PHE A 649 3.18 31.62 1.81
N SER A 650 2.08 32.11 2.38
CA SER A 650 1.93 32.14 3.84
C SER A 650 1.54 30.76 4.35
N ASN A 651 1.84 30.45 5.62
CA ASN A 651 1.33 29.23 6.27
C ASN A 651 -0.20 29.12 6.13
N GLN A 652 -0.91 30.25 6.16
CA GLN A 652 -2.35 30.30 5.99
C GLN A 652 -2.77 29.79 4.61
N ASP A 653 -2.00 30.02 3.56
CA ASP A 653 -2.33 29.55 2.22
C ASP A 653 -2.16 28.03 2.10
N ASP A 654 -1.20 27.48 2.83
CA ASP A 654 -0.91 26.05 2.89
C ASP A 654 -1.92 25.25 3.74
N TYR A 655 -2.74 25.90 4.57
CA TYR A 655 -3.73 25.18 5.40
C TYR A 655 -4.71 24.37 4.55
N VAL A 656 -4.85 23.09 4.88
CA VAL A 656 -5.79 22.13 4.25
C VAL A 656 -7.19 22.40 4.78
N ARG A 657 -8.09 22.91 3.94
CA ARG A 657 -9.44 23.33 4.31
C ARG A 657 -10.48 22.43 3.70
N SER A 658 -11.41 22.01 4.54
CA SER A 658 -12.53 21.15 4.18
C SER A 658 -13.69 21.94 3.59
N ASP A 659 -14.31 21.40 2.53
CA ASP A 659 -15.54 21.92 1.95
C ASP A 659 -16.74 21.06 2.38
N PHE A 660 -17.67 21.68 3.11
CA PHE A 660 -18.89 21.02 3.60
C PHE A 660 -20.14 21.41 2.81
N SER A 661 -20.00 22.20 1.75
CA SER A 661 -21.13 22.77 1.01
C SER A 661 -22.08 21.69 0.45
N GLU A 662 -21.53 20.57 -0.03
CA GLU A 662 -22.28 19.42 -0.51
C GLU A 662 -23.17 18.82 0.60
N TYR A 663 -22.59 18.50 1.76
CA TYR A 663 -23.32 17.91 2.89
C TYR A 663 -24.37 18.84 3.49
N VAL A 664 -24.07 20.15 3.55
CA VAL A 664 -25.04 21.16 3.97
C VAL A 664 -26.21 21.19 2.99
N ALA A 665 -25.94 21.13 1.69
CA ALA A 665 -26.99 21.08 0.67
C ALA A 665 -27.85 19.83 0.79
N VAL A 666 -27.29 18.66 1.13
CA VAL A 666 -28.07 17.43 1.38
C VAL A 666 -29.09 17.65 2.50
N TYR A 667 -28.68 18.18 3.65
CA TYR A 667 -29.59 18.42 4.78
C TYR A 667 -30.64 19.50 4.47
N ASP A 668 -30.22 20.62 3.87
CA ASP A 668 -31.10 21.74 3.61
C ASP A 668 -32.14 21.43 2.51
N SER A 669 -31.74 20.68 1.47
CA SER A 669 -32.62 20.28 0.36
C SER A 669 -33.51 19.08 0.65
N ALA A 670 -33.16 18.24 1.63
CA ALA A 670 -33.97 17.07 1.99
C ALA A 670 -35.42 17.46 2.36
N PRO A 671 -36.42 16.81 1.75
CA PRO A 671 -37.83 17.08 2.04
C PRO A 671 -38.24 16.51 3.39
N GLY A 672 -39.36 16.99 3.93
CA GLY A 672 -39.95 16.44 5.15
C GLY A 672 -39.58 17.19 6.44
N THR A 673 -39.63 16.46 7.54
CA THR A 673 -39.35 16.93 8.90
C THR A 673 -37.85 17.07 9.15
N ILE A 674 -37.48 17.63 10.32
CA ILE A 674 -36.08 17.67 10.75
C ILE A 674 -35.47 16.28 10.95
N ILE A 675 -36.30 15.27 11.22
CA ILE A 675 -35.87 13.87 11.37
C ILE A 675 -35.53 13.33 9.98
N ASP A 676 -36.44 13.48 9.01
CA ASP A 676 -36.22 13.05 7.62
C ASP A 676 -34.94 13.68 7.02
N LYS A 677 -34.68 14.96 7.35
CA LYS A 677 -33.45 15.66 6.95
C LYS A 677 -32.18 15.10 7.61
N ALA A 678 -32.26 14.75 8.89
CA ALA A 678 -31.14 14.15 9.60
C ALA A 678 -30.85 12.74 9.08
N GLU A 679 -31.88 11.94 8.84
CA GLU A 679 -31.76 10.62 8.22
C GLU A 679 -31.16 10.70 6.82
N ALA A 680 -31.59 11.65 5.99
CA ALA A 680 -31.03 11.84 4.65
C ALA A 680 -29.53 12.16 4.68
N LEU A 681 -29.09 13.02 5.63
CA LEU A 681 -27.66 13.32 5.81
C LEU A 681 -26.88 12.09 6.30
N VAL A 682 -27.40 11.35 7.27
CA VAL A 682 -26.73 10.16 7.83
C VAL A 682 -26.65 9.04 6.80
N ASP A 683 -27.72 8.78 6.04
CA ASP A 683 -27.73 7.78 4.98
C ASP A 683 -26.76 8.14 3.83
N TYR A 684 -26.67 9.43 3.51
CA TYR A 684 -25.71 9.93 2.52
C TYR A 684 -24.27 9.67 2.99
N LEU A 685 -23.96 10.02 4.24
CA LEU A 685 -22.65 9.79 4.82
C LEU A 685 -22.35 8.29 5.00
N ASP A 686 -23.34 7.47 5.36
CA ASP A 686 -23.22 6.01 5.49
C ASP A 686 -22.84 5.39 4.14
N LEU A 687 -23.44 5.86 3.04
CA LEU A 687 -23.07 5.39 1.72
C LEU A 687 -21.61 5.74 1.35
N VAL A 688 -21.13 6.94 1.73
CA VAL A 688 -19.75 7.39 1.45
C VAL A 688 -18.74 6.64 2.32
N PHE A 689 -18.91 6.66 3.64
CA PHE A 689 -17.90 6.15 4.58
C PHE A 689 -18.03 4.66 4.87
N ALA A 690 -19.24 4.12 4.88
CA ALA A 690 -19.55 2.77 5.34
C ALA A 690 -20.30 1.93 4.29
N ALA A 691 -20.36 2.42 3.04
CA ALA A 691 -21.04 1.78 1.91
C ALA A 691 -22.49 1.32 2.20
N GLY A 692 -23.19 2.09 3.05
CA GLY A 692 -24.59 1.82 3.42
C GLY A 692 -24.78 0.67 4.40
N SER A 693 -23.69 0.18 5.03
CA SER A 693 -23.76 -0.94 5.97
C SER A 693 -24.47 -0.57 7.26
N MET A 694 -24.40 0.68 7.76
CA MET A 694 -25.11 1.02 8.99
C MET A 694 -26.61 0.99 8.81
N LYS A 695 -27.12 1.49 7.69
CA LYS A 695 -28.54 1.38 7.40
C LYS A 695 -28.96 -0.07 7.20
N ALA A 696 -28.17 -0.87 6.49
CA ALA A 696 -28.49 -2.29 6.29
C ALA A 696 -28.55 -3.08 7.62
N ASP A 697 -27.61 -2.80 8.53
CA ASP A 697 -27.51 -3.52 9.80
C ASP A 697 -28.49 -2.99 10.87
N TYR A 698 -28.82 -1.69 10.87
CA TYR A 698 -29.49 -1.03 11.99
C TYR A 698 -30.76 -0.23 11.66
N ALA A 699 -31.23 -0.15 10.40
CA ALA A 699 -32.38 0.69 10.05
C ALA A 699 -33.66 0.37 10.86
N ASP A 700 -33.90 -0.91 11.12
CA ASP A 700 -35.10 -1.40 11.81
C ASP A 700 -34.81 -1.90 13.23
N ASP A 701 -33.61 -1.69 13.77
CA ASP A 701 -33.24 -2.17 15.10
C ASP A 701 -33.73 -1.19 16.19
N PRO A 702 -34.75 -1.56 16.99
CA PRO A 702 -35.26 -0.73 18.07
C PRO A 702 -34.40 -0.85 19.35
N SER A 703 -33.28 -1.56 19.32
CA SER A 703 -32.38 -1.69 20.46
C SER A 703 -31.83 -0.33 20.89
N SER A 704 -31.46 -0.23 22.17
CA SER A 704 -30.76 0.96 22.67
C SER A 704 -29.36 1.11 22.07
N ASP A 705 -28.82 0.09 21.42
CA ASP A 705 -27.41 0.03 21.01
C ASP A 705 -27.31 0.16 19.48
N ASN A 706 -28.04 1.15 18.92
CA ASN A 706 -28.09 1.43 17.50
C ASN A 706 -27.15 2.61 17.12
N PRO A 707 -25.95 2.35 16.57
CA PRO A 707 -24.99 3.41 16.22
C PRO A 707 -25.54 4.41 15.20
N ARG A 708 -26.37 3.96 14.25
CA ARG A 708 -27.03 4.85 13.29
C ARG A 708 -27.95 5.85 13.99
N GLN A 709 -28.77 5.38 14.93
CA GLN A 709 -29.69 6.24 15.67
C GLN A 709 -28.95 7.25 16.57
N TYR A 710 -27.83 6.86 17.17
CA TYR A 710 -27.01 7.78 17.96
C TYR A 710 -26.49 8.97 17.14
N ILE A 711 -26.07 8.74 15.89
CA ILE A 711 -25.62 9.81 15.00
C ILE A 711 -26.79 10.73 14.61
N ILE A 712 -27.97 10.16 14.32
CA ILE A 712 -29.19 10.93 14.03
C ILE A 712 -29.56 11.82 15.23
N ASP A 713 -29.55 11.26 16.44
CA ASP A 713 -29.87 12.00 17.66
C ASP A 713 -28.85 13.12 17.95
N ALA A 714 -27.56 12.88 17.67
CA ALA A 714 -26.52 13.91 17.75
C ALA A 714 -26.78 15.08 16.77
N VAL A 715 -27.19 14.77 15.54
CA VAL A 715 -27.58 15.79 14.54
C VAL A 715 -28.81 16.58 15.01
N LEU A 716 -29.81 15.91 15.57
CA LEU A 716 -31.03 16.55 16.06
C LEU A 716 -30.79 17.43 17.29
N SER A 717 -29.89 17.01 18.19
CA SER A 717 -29.57 17.75 19.43
C SER A 717 -28.67 18.97 19.22
N THR A 718 -27.97 19.07 18.08
CA THR A 718 -27.10 20.19 17.75
C THR A 718 -27.92 21.43 17.36
N SER A 719 -27.82 22.51 18.15
CA SER A 719 -28.67 23.71 18.04
C SER A 719 -28.08 24.92 17.30
N GLU A 720 -26.83 24.85 16.84
CA GLU A 720 -26.08 26.04 16.39
C GLU A 720 -26.32 26.44 14.93
N SER A 721 -26.04 25.54 13.96
CA SER A 721 -26.17 25.78 12.52
C SER A 721 -26.26 24.46 11.75
N THR A 722 -26.73 24.47 10.49
CA THR A 722 -26.67 23.28 9.60
C THR A 722 -25.22 22.80 9.43
N LEU A 723 -24.26 23.72 9.35
CA LEU A 723 -22.84 23.37 9.27
C LEU A 723 -22.37 22.60 10.52
N SER A 724 -22.74 23.04 11.72
CA SER A 724 -22.38 22.32 12.96
C SER A 724 -23.00 20.92 13.02
N LYS A 725 -24.24 20.77 12.52
CA LYS A 725 -24.91 19.45 12.38
C LYS A 725 -24.14 18.52 11.44
N VAL A 726 -23.74 19.03 10.28
CA VAL A 726 -22.95 18.29 9.29
C VAL A 726 -21.60 17.85 9.87
N LYS A 727 -20.88 18.76 10.50
CA LYS A 727 -19.59 18.48 11.13
C LYS A 727 -19.69 17.39 12.19
N ASN A 728 -20.69 17.45 13.06
CA ASN A 728 -20.93 16.43 14.09
C ASN A 728 -21.27 15.06 13.46
N ALA A 729 -22.11 15.02 12.43
CA ALA A 729 -22.44 13.77 11.74
C ALA A 729 -21.21 13.13 11.11
N LEU A 730 -20.41 13.93 10.40
CA LEU A 730 -19.20 13.46 9.71
C LEU A 730 -18.15 12.97 10.70
N TYR A 731 -17.92 13.70 11.79
CA TYR A 731 -17.00 13.29 12.83
C TYR A 731 -17.40 11.93 13.44
N LEU A 732 -18.68 11.76 13.80
CA LEU A 732 -19.16 10.51 14.41
C LEU A 732 -19.10 9.33 13.44
N ILE A 733 -19.46 9.55 12.17
CA ILE A 733 -19.50 8.45 11.19
C ILE A 733 -18.12 7.98 10.77
N ALA A 734 -17.15 8.90 10.61
CA ALA A 734 -15.78 8.59 10.22
C ALA A 734 -15.05 7.74 11.26
N HIS A 735 -15.46 7.83 12.53
CA HIS A 735 -14.91 7.04 13.64
C HIS A 735 -15.82 5.90 14.12
N SER A 736 -16.97 5.71 13.46
CA SER A 736 -17.85 4.58 13.77
C SER A 736 -17.19 3.25 13.33
N PRO A 737 -17.51 2.11 13.97
CA PRO A 737 -17.01 0.81 13.53
C PRO A 737 -17.31 0.52 12.05
N ALA A 738 -18.48 0.92 11.57
CA ALA A 738 -18.86 0.75 10.17
C ALA A 738 -18.03 1.66 9.24
N GLY A 739 -17.82 2.92 9.60
CA GLY A 739 -16.98 3.86 8.84
C GLY A 739 -15.51 3.48 8.80
N LEU A 740 -15.00 2.82 9.85
CA LEU A 740 -13.64 2.28 9.92
C LEU A 740 -13.51 0.90 9.27
N SER A 741 -14.62 0.24 8.94
CA SER A 741 -14.61 -1.05 8.23
C SER A 741 -14.61 -0.87 6.72
N GLN A 742 -13.93 -1.79 6.03
CA GLN A 742 -14.01 -1.98 4.60
C GLN A 742 -14.70 -3.32 4.39
N ARG A 743 -16.02 -3.26 4.26
CA ARG A 743 -16.90 -4.43 4.19
C ARG A 743 -17.43 -4.63 2.78
#